data_AF-A0A842VVN0-F1
#
_entry.id   AF-A0A842VVN0-F1
#
_cell.length_a   1.000
_cell.length_b   1.000
_cell.length_c   1.000
_cell.angle_alpha   90.00
_cell.angle_beta   90.00
_cell.angle_gamma   90.00
#
_symmetry.space_group_name_H-M   'P 1'
#
loop_
_entity.id
_entity.type
_entity.pdbx_description
1 polymer ?
#
loop_
_entity_poly.entity_id
_entity_poly.type
_entity_poly.pdbx_seq_one_letter_code
_entity_poly.pdbx_strand_id
1 'polypeptide(L)'
;MIKDKNKCKLVMVIQYSSSVVVFEGIRQFQTKHNAFFSDIKVFYVEDIESEKMSSENLRTELMSADLVMIDVRSNRITAKTLIKTLKDQPETNAVVLMGTGMEIQGLTRLGDFNLGDVMNKFAKKDETEDSNTPKSEIKDDIEVFHEQAIDNSFKLKIVYTLRKIMKIFGSVLPFGSIRKIKQVFQLMEWWESGKTENFICILEFVTRKYMGLEIERRKRQKPLEFYKAAFWSPEKGDVQMDITKYVRKYPINKQKPTLLIIMYGSFHFNHSAVAVKKIYEMYSKSWNIITFYTDGVFTTKYLYEYMDTDDPPFDAVLSLLWFPFNGGPGGGDLNLTHSILKKWNKPVFLGIGLYNQKYQDFLKRKEGLTPIQILASVIFPEMDGLIDGVPVLCSKSESITLSNQKFELVMPYAFEDNIEFLMKRISARINLVKKPNKDKKVAIMMLNYPPGEANIGSAAYFDGIMSAINLIKQFKDRDYDVEIPAGANLDKPQEFKDWLIHNGVVNTPRFNALNNIVNSIQSKNDTLRITALDTKKFKDWFETKLSKPLQKKVVKAWGQLPGDIQTIDNTIYLPIISFGNIYLSVQPSRGDVEDLERAYHDETLPPHYQYLAFYYYLTEELNIDAMIHLGTHGTLEFLPGKEVGLHQNYGYNYSMVDNIPHFYIYQISNTSEGMIAKRRSLGTLITYQLPEFIESNLNNEFLEIEEKIHLLEEAKSMENPTVDSLEQELLDLAKRRGIEAQNADEVAHEIMKAKTILIPSGLHIFGNAYTHKGA
;
A
#
# COMPACT_ATOMS: atom_id res chain seq x y z
N MET A 1 22.07 -21.95 47.73
CA MET A 1 22.02 -20.56 48.26
C MET A 1 20.57 -20.10 48.27
N ILE A 2 20.15 -19.35 49.28
CA ILE A 2 18.82 -18.71 49.28
C ILE A 2 18.94 -17.41 48.49
N LYS A 3 18.25 -17.27 47.34
CA LYS A 3 18.07 -15.95 46.71
C LYS A 3 17.29 -15.07 47.70
N ASP A 4 17.75 -13.84 47.90
CA ASP A 4 17.05 -12.87 48.76
C ASP A 4 15.61 -12.70 48.26
N LYS A 5 14.63 -13.05 49.11
CA LYS A 5 13.21 -13.13 48.73
C LYS A 5 12.59 -11.79 48.32
N ASN A 6 13.32 -10.68 48.53
CA ASN A 6 12.82 -9.33 48.35
C ASN A 6 13.11 -8.72 46.97
N LYS A 7 13.78 -9.45 46.05
CA LYS A 7 14.27 -8.88 44.77
C LYS A 7 14.17 -9.85 43.59
N CYS A 8 12.99 -9.96 42.97
CA CYS A 8 12.83 -10.66 41.69
C CYS A 8 13.09 -9.76 40.47
N LYS A 9 13.67 -10.34 39.42
CA LYS A 9 13.94 -9.68 38.14
C LYS A 9 12.97 -10.13 37.03
N LEU A 10 12.34 -9.17 36.37
CA LEU A 10 11.47 -9.37 35.20
C LEU A 10 12.16 -8.88 33.92
N VAL A 11 12.19 -9.72 32.88
CA VAL A 11 12.63 -9.32 31.53
C VAL A 11 11.47 -9.50 30.54
N MET A 12 10.98 -8.38 30.00
CA MET A 12 10.00 -8.33 28.92
C MET A 12 10.72 -8.19 27.58
N VAL A 13 10.40 -9.01 26.59
CA VAL A 13 10.82 -8.83 25.19
C VAL A 13 9.58 -8.75 24.32
N ILE A 14 9.29 -7.56 23.78
CA ILE A 14 7.95 -7.20 23.29
C ILE A 14 7.98 -6.34 22.03
N GLN A 15 6.84 -6.23 21.34
CA GLN A 15 6.65 -5.25 20.27
C GLN A 15 6.43 -3.83 20.86
N TYR A 16 6.66 -2.78 20.07
CA TYR A 16 6.15 -1.42 20.36
C TYR A 16 4.64 -1.46 20.62
N SER A 17 3.90 -2.23 19.81
CA SER A 17 2.45 -2.39 19.94
C SER A 17 1.98 -3.11 21.21
N SER A 18 2.91 -3.60 22.04
CA SER A 18 2.61 -4.22 23.35
C SER A 18 2.93 -3.27 24.52
N SER A 19 3.63 -2.16 24.27
CA SER A 19 4.27 -1.30 25.29
C SER A 19 3.29 -0.73 26.33
N VAL A 20 2.20 -0.09 25.90
CA VAL A 20 1.20 0.53 26.80
C VAL A 20 0.62 -0.49 27.79
N VAL A 21 0.19 -1.65 27.28
CA VAL A 21 -0.39 -2.75 28.07
C VAL A 21 0.62 -3.25 29.11
N VAL A 22 1.89 -3.35 28.73
CA VAL A 22 2.98 -3.81 29.59
C VAL A 22 3.29 -2.81 30.70
N PHE A 23 3.57 -1.56 30.36
CA PHE A 23 3.94 -0.56 31.36
C PHE A 23 2.79 -0.22 32.29
N GLU A 24 1.55 -0.16 31.80
CA GLU A 24 0.41 0.03 32.68
C GLU A 24 0.16 -1.19 33.56
N GLY A 25 0.22 -2.40 33.02
CA GLY A 25 -0.01 -3.62 33.77
C GLY A 25 1.05 -3.87 34.84
N ILE A 26 2.33 -3.63 34.53
CA ILE A 26 3.40 -3.68 35.53
C ILE A 26 3.21 -2.57 36.58
N ARG A 27 2.85 -1.33 36.18
CA ARG A 27 2.55 -0.23 37.14
C ARG A 27 1.46 -0.65 38.13
N GLN A 28 0.30 -1.09 37.64
CA GLN A 28 -0.81 -1.51 38.50
C GLN A 28 -0.45 -2.74 39.36
N PHE A 29 0.28 -3.71 38.81
CA PHE A 29 0.76 -4.89 39.55
C PHE A 29 1.76 -4.50 40.66
N GLN A 30 2.72 -3.62 40.38
CA GLN A 30 3.70 -3.11 41.35
C GLN A 30 3.02 -2.37 42.51
N THR A 31 2.05 -1.50 42.22
CA THR A 31 1.24 -0.79 43.24
C THR A 31 0.42 -1.75 44.10
N LYS A 32 -0.08 -2.85 43.53
CA LYS A 32 -0.92 -3.83 44.23
C LYS A 32 -0.11 -4.83 45.08
N HIS A 33 1.10 -5.18 44.65
CA HIS A 33 1.91 -6.26 45.23
C HIS A 33 3.28 -5.76 45.72
N ASN A 34 3.30 -4.61 46.40
CA ASN A 34 4.46 -4.04 47.11
C ASN A 34 5.78 -4.10 46.33
N ALA A 35 5.76 -3.74 45.04
CA ALA A 35 6.91 -3.72 44.14
C ALA A 35 7.68 -5.06 43.98
N PHE A 36 6.97 -6.19 43.98
CA PHE A 36 7.53 -7.56 43.88
C PHE A 36 8.69 -7.77 42.88
N PHE A 37 8.66 -7.14 41.70
CA PHE A 37 9.82 -7.09 40.80
C PHE A 37 10.65 -5.83 41.08
N SER A 38 11.83 -5.99 41.68
CA SER A 38 12.71 -4.88 42.03
C SER A 38 13.63 -4.43 40.89
N ASP A 39 13.76 -5.24 39.84
CA ASP A 39 14.50 -4.93 38.62
C ASP A 39 13.66 -5.34 37.41
N ILE A 40 13.39 -4.38 36.52
CA ILE A 40 12.52 -4.56 35.35
C ILE A 40 13.31 -4.16 34.11
N LYS A 41 13.40 -5.06 33.13
CA LYS A 41 14.01 -4.81 31.83
C LYS A 41 12.95 -4.97 30.75
N VAL A 42 12.86 -4.00 29.85
CA VAL A 42 11.94 -4.04 28.71
C VAL A 42 12.74 -3.83 27.44
N PHE A 43 12.69 -4.80 26.55
CA PHE A 43 13.36 -4.82 25.26
C PHE A 43 12.32 -4.77 24.14
N TYR A 44 12.47 -3.81 23.24
CA TYR A 44 11.68 -3.78 22.01
C TYR A 44 12.33 -4.62 20.92
N VAL A 45 11.55 -5.50 20.30
CA VAL A 45 11.98 -6.28 19.14
C VAL A 45 12.41 -5.34 18.03
N GLU A 46 11.66 -4.27 17.79
CA GLU A 46 11.94 -3.28 16.74
C GLU A 46 13.29 -2.56 16.90
N ASP A 47 13.71 -2.23 18.13
CA ASP A 47 15.01 -1.57 18.38
C ASP A 47 16.19 -2.56 18.28
N ILE A 48 15.98 -3.87 18.53
CA ILE A 48 16.99 -4.92 18.29
C ILE A 48 17.08 -5.29 16.80
N GLU A 49 15.94 -5.48 16.13
CA GLU A 49 15.87 -5.83 14.69
C GLU A 49 16.31 -4.69 13.75
N SER A 50 16.46 -3.47 14.28
CA SER A 50 17.06 -2.31 13.61
C SER A 50 18.41 -1.88 14.21
N GLU A 51 19.03 -2.73 15.03
CA GLU A 51 20.37 -2.58 15.61
C GLU A 51 20.61 -1.33 16.47
N LYS A 52 19.57 -0.56 16.79
CA LYS A 52 19.58 0.52 17.77
C LYS A 52 19.92 0.02 19.18
N MET A 53 19.65 -1.26 19.46
CA MET A 53 19.99 -1.93 20.70
C MET A 53 20.70 -3.25 20.44
N SER A 54 21.90 -3.43 21.01
CA SER A 54 22.68 -4.66 20.87
C SER A 54 21.93 -5.88 21.43
N SER A 55 21.93 -6.97 20.68
CA SER A 55 21.38 -8.25 21.12
C SER A 55 22.19 -8.90 22.27
N GLU A 56 23.44 -8.49 22.48
CA GLU A 56 24.24 -8.94 23.64
C GLU A 56 23.79 -8.25 24.95
N ASN A 57 23.19 -7.06 24.88
CA ASN A 57 22.55 -6.43 26.04
C ASN A 57 21.33 -7.26 26.47
N LEU A 58 20.51 -7.71 25.51
CA LEU A 58 19.40 -8.63 25.79
C LEU A 58 19.93 -9.93 26.40
N ARG A 59 20.97 -10.53 25.83
CA ARG A 59 21.59 -11.76 26.34
C ARG A 59 22.07 -11.59 27.80
N THR A 60 22.77 -10.50 28.10
CA THR A 60 23.27 -10.20 29.45
C THR A 60 22.12 -10.06 30.47
N GLU A 61 21.04 -9.38 30.12
CA GLU A 61 19.89 -9.22 31.01
C GLU A 61 19.09 -10.53 31.20
N LEU A 62 18.96 -11.36 30.15
CA LEU A 62 18.32 -12.68 30.21
C LEU A 62 19.05 -13.66 31.14
N MET A 63 20.39 -13.68 31.12
CA MET A 63 21.23 -14.58 31.93
C MET A 63 21.09 -14.42 33.46
N SER A 64 20.33 -13.43 33.91
CA SER A 64 20.06 -13.15 35.33
C SER A 64 18.57 -13.00 35.66
N ALA A 65 17.66 -13.34 34.73
CA ALA A 65 16.22 -13.18 34.90
C ALA A 65 15.59 -14.28 35.79
N ASP A 66 14.64 -13.90 36.66
CA ASP A 66 13.78 -14.84 37.39
C ASP A 66 12.51 -15.20 36.60
N LEU A 67 12.02 -14.25 35.80
CA LEU A 67 10.92 -14.41 34.87
C LEU A 67 11.20 -13.67 33.56
N VAL A 68 10.99 -14.36 32.44
CA VAL A 68 11.03 -13.79 31.08
C VAL A 68 9.64 -13.88 30.45
N MET A 69 9.19 -12.83 29.76
CA MET A 69 7.95 -12.81 29.00
C MET A 69 8.19 -12.32 27.57
N ILE A 70 7.64 -13.06 26.59
CA ILE A 70 8.05 -12.97 25.18
C ILE A 70 6.83 -12.72 24.27
N ASP A 71 6.86 -11.61 23.53
CA ASP A 71 5.99 -11.29 22.39
C ASP A 71 6.86 -10.98 21.17
N VAL A 72 7.22 -12.04 20.42
CA VAL A 72 8.15 -12.00 19.29
C VAL A 72 7.49 -12.60 18.06
N ARG A 73 7.16 -11.73 17.09
CA ARG A 73 6.33 -12.06 15.92
C ARG A 73 7.16 -12.30 14.64
N SER A 74 8.48 -12.45 14.78
CA SER A 74 9.43 -12.65 13.67
C SER A 74 10.51 -13.65 14.05
N ASN A 75 11.02 -14.41 13.08
CA ASN A 75 12.10 -15.40 13.28
C ASN A 75 13.48 -14.83 12.87
N ARG A 76 13.85 -13.68 13.42
CA ARG A 76 15.10 -12.94 13.10
C ARG A 76 16.06 -12.88 14.29
N ILE A 77 16.77 -11.76 14.49
CA ILE A 77 17.89 -11.62 15.44
C ILE A 77 17.42 -11.90 16.87
N THR A 78 16.32 -11.26 17.27
CA THR A 78 15.76 -11.33 18.63
C THR A 78 15.31 -12.75 18.98
N ALA A 79 14.65 -13.42 18.03
CA ALA A 79 14.24 -14.82 18.17
C ALA A 79 15.45 -15.75 18.35
N LYS A 80 16.48 -15.61 17.52
CA LYS A 80 17.71 -16.42 17.61
C LYS A 80 18.45 -16.19 18.92
N THR A 81 18.56 -14.94 19.39
CA THR A 81 19.17 -14.60 20.69
C THR A 81 18.39 -15.19 21.86
N LEU A 82 17.05 -15.13 21.84
CA LEU A 82 16.20 -15.77 22.85
C LEU A 82 16.38 -17.29 22.85
N ILE A 83 16.29 -17.95 21.69
CA ILE A 83 16.44 -19.40 21.58
C ILE A 83 17.81 -19.85 22.11
N LYS A 84 18.89 -19.17 21.72
CA LYS A 84 20.25 -19.48 22.19
C LYS A 84 20.36 -19.31 23.71
N THR A 85 20.09 -18.11 24.20
CA THR A 85 20.33 -17.74 25.62
C THR A 85 19.42 -18.51 26.58
N LEU A 86 18.17 -18.79 26.20
CA LEU A 86 17.22 -19.50 27.06
C LEU A 86 17.33 -21.03 26.94
N LYS A 87 18.03 -21.59 25.94
CA LYS A 87 18.45 -23.00 25.98
C LYS A 87 19.55 -23.22 27.03
N ASP A 88 20.45 -22.24 27.19
CA ASP A 88 21.54 -22.26 28.19
C ASP A 88 21.06 -22.02 29.65
N GLN A 89 19.78 -21.70 29.87
CA GLN A 89 19.21 -21.26 31.16
C GLN A 89 17.92 -22.04 31.53
N PRO A 90 17.97 -23.35 31.77
CA PRO A 90 16.78 -24.19 31.95
C PRO A 90 15.91 -23.81 33.16
N GLU A 91 16.53 -23.35 34.25
CA GLU A 91 15.84 -22.98 35.51
C GLU A 91 15.05 -21.66 35.44
N THR A 92 15.31 -20.81 34.44
CA THR A 92 14.59 -19.54 34.27
C THR A 92 13.16 -19.79 33.81
N ASN A 93 12.17 -19.31 34.58
CA ASN A 93 10.78 -19.28 34.15
C ASN A 93 10.65 -18.36 32.93
N ALA A 94 10.01 -18.84 31.87
CA ALA A 94 9.83 -18.11 30.63
C ALA A 94 8.44 -18.37 30.07
N VAL A 95 7.74 -17.34 29.62
CA VAL A 95 6.39 -17.46 29.05
C VAL A 95 6.34 -16.81 27.69
N VAL A 96 6.05 -17.62 26.66
CA VAL A 96 5.77 -17.12 25.32
C VAL A 96 4.30 -16.71 25.28
N LEU A 97 4.07 -15.40 25.28
CA LEU A 97 2.75 -14.80 25.19
C LEU A 97 2.32 -14.67 23.72
N MET A 98 3.29 -14.46 22.83
CA MET A 98 3.12 -14.53 21.38
C MET A 98 4.46 -14.95 20.73
N GLY A 99 4.40 -15.86 19.74
CA GLY A 99 5.60 -16.47 19.19
C GLY A 99 5.37 -17.25 17.89
N THR A 100 6.18 -16.98 16.87
CA THR A 100 6.17 -17.72 15.60
C THR A 100 7.11 -18.94 15.64
N GLY A 101 6.58 -20.14 15.35
CA GLY A 101 7.37 -21.37 15.21
C GLY A 101 7.58 -22.14 16.52
N MET A 102 7.86 -23.45 16.38
CA MET A 102 7.92 -24.38 17.51
C MET A 102 9.10 -24.12 18.46
N GLU A 103 10.26 -23.69 17.95
CA GLU A 103 11.42 -23.39 18.79
C GLU A 103 11.16 -22.24 19.76
N ILE A 104 10.55 -21.13 19.29
CA ILE A 104 10.17 -20.01 20.15
C ILE A 104 9.14 -20.46 21.18
N GLN A 105 8.05 -21.11 20.74
CA GLN A 105 6.99 -21.60 21.65
C GLN A 105 7.53 -22.57 22.70
N GLY A 106 8.50 -23.40 22.33
CA GLY A 106 9.18 -24.36 23.20
C GLY A 106 10.00 -23.72 24.32
N LEU A 107 10.28 -22.41 24.28
CA LEU A 107 10.89 -21.68 25.39
C LEU A 107 9.95 -21.50 26.59
N THR A 108 8.66 -21.84 26.48
CA THR A 108 7.72 -21.73 27.61
C THR A 108 8.06 -22.73 28.70
N ARG A 109 8.58 -22.22 29.83
CA ARG A 109 8.94 -22.96 31.05
C ARG A 109 8.31 -22.35 32.29
N LEU A 110 7.65 -23.18 33.09
CA LEU A 110 6.89 -22.77 34.27
C LEU A 110 7.08 -23.79 35.39
N GLY A 111 8.10 -23.56 36.23
CA GLY A 111 8.72 -24.58 37.07
C GLY A 111 9.16 -25.79 36.25
N ASP A 112 9.03 -26.99 36.83
CA ASP A 112 9.16 -28.33 36.22
C ASP A 112 8.09 -28.63 35.13
N PHE A 113 7.86 -27.69 34.22
CA PHE A 113 7.13 -27.91 32.98
C PHE A 113 7.74 -27.08 31.87
N ASN A 114 8.19 -27.78 30.84
CA ASN A 114 8.73 -27.26 29.60
C ASN A 114 7.79 -27.65 28.46
N LEU A 115 7.27 -26.66 27.72
CA LEU A 115 6.39 -26.92 26.57
C LEU A 115 7.16 -27.54 25.40
N GLY A 116 8.45 -27.22 25.23
CA GLY A 116 9.31 -27.79 24.19
C GLY A 116 9.48 -29.30 24.35
N ASP A 117 9.75 -29.79 25.57
CA ASP A 117 9.89 -31.23 25.85
C ASP A 117 8.60 -32.01 25.59
N VAL A 118 7.44 -31.37 25.81
CA VAL A 118 6.13 -31.93 25.49
C VAL A 118 5.95 -32.03 23.98
N MET A 119 6.21 -30.96 23.22
CA MET A 119 6.07 -30.96 21.75
C MET A 119 7.05 -31.93 21.08
N ASN A 120 8.31 -31.96 21.51
CA ASN A 120 9.35 -32.84 20.98
C ASN A 120 9.03 -34.34 21.18
N LYS A 121 8.31 -34.69 22.27
CA LYS A 121 7.85 -36.06 22.53
C LYS A 121 6.68 -36.50 21.64
N PHE A 122 5.97 -35.57 21.00
CA PHE A 122 4.94 -35.89 20.01
C PHE A 122 5.50 -35.96 18.59
N ALA A 123 6.36 -35.01 18.21
CA ALA A 123 7.00 -35.00 16.88
C ALA A 123 7.72 -36.32 16.58
N LYS A 124 8.52 -36.82 17.54
CA LYS A 124 9.22 -38.12 17.46
C LYS A 124 8.31 -39.36 17.50
N LYS A 125 6.99 -39.19 17.64
CA LYS A 125 6.03 -40.29 17.74
C LYS A 125 5.18 -40.43 16.47
N ASP A 126 4.79 -39.30 15.86
CA ASP A 126 4.22 -39.27 14.50
C ASP A 126 5.20 -39.89 13.47
N GLU A 127 6.52 -39.82 13.69
CA GLU A 127 7.56 -40.50 12.88
C GLU A 127 7.63 -42.03 13.08
N THR A 128 6.83 -42.62 13.97
CA THR A 128 6.94 -44.03 14.40
C THR A 128 5.63 -44.83 14.39
N GLU A 129 4.50 -44.22 14.02
CA GLU A 129 3.23 -44.93 13.86
C GLU A 129 2.97 -45.24 12.37
N ASP A 130 2.74 -46.52 12.05
CA ASP A 130 2.74 -47.03 10.68
C ASP A 130 1.50 -46.61 9.88
N SER A 131 1.67 -46.56 8.56
CA SER A 131 0.84 -46.05 7.46
C SER A 131 -0.58 -46.63 7.31
N ASN A 132 -1.07 -47.45 8.25
CA ASN A 132 -2.28 -48.28 8.13
C ASN A 132 -3.42 -47.90 9.09
N THR A 133 -3.85 -46.62 9.08
CA THR A 133 -5.15 -46.22 9.66
C THR A 133 -6.18 -45.92 8.55
N PRO A 134 -7.40 -46.50 8.57
CA PRO A 134 -8.40 -46.28 7.52
C PRO A 134 -8.85 -44.83 7.37
N LYS A 135 -8.94 -44.32 6.13
CA LYS A 135 -9.53 -43.01 5.80
C LYS A 135 -11.06 -43.07 5.73
N SER A 136 -11.71 -43.29 6.88
CA SER A 136 -13.18 -43.28 7.00
C SER A 136 -13.62 -42.70 8.35
N GLU A 137 -14.85 -42.19 8.41
CA GLU A 137 -15.51 -41.71 9.64
C GLU A 137 -14.94 -40.42 10.29
N ILE A 138 -14.61 -39.42 9.47
CA ILE A 138 -14.77 -38.00 9.86
C ILE A 138 -15.55 -37.26 8.76
N LYS A 139 -16.84 -37.53 8.70
CA LYS A 139 -17.87 -36.57 8.27
C LYS A 139 -18.72 -36.22 9.49
N ASP A 140 -19.54 -35.19 9.35
CA ASP A 140 -20.49 -34.71 10.37
C ASP A 140 -19.84 -34.16 11.65
N ASP A 141 -19.27 -32.95 11.53
CA ASP A 141 -19.58 -31.84 12.45
C ASP A 141 -19.05 -30.49 11.92
N ILE A 142 -19.94 -29.76 11.22
CA ILE A 142 -19.91 -28.29 10.95
C ILE A 142 -18.84 -27.73 9.98
N GLU A 143 -19.36 -27.05 8.94
CA GLU A 143 -18.74 -26.06 8.03
C GLU A 143 -17.53 -26.43 7.15
N VAL A 144 -17.80 -26.54 5.84
CA VAL A 144 -16.79 -26.41 4.77
C VAL A 144 -16.42 -24.94 4.59
N PHE A 145 -15.33 -24.49 5.21
CA PHE A 145 -14.68 -23.21 4.90
C PHE A 145 -13.17 -23.39 4.68
N HIS A 146 -12.79 -23.58 3.41
CA HIS A 146 -11.43 -23.54 2.82
C HIS A 146 -10.28 -24.14 3.65
N GLU A 147 -9.87 -25.36 3.30
CA GLU A 147 -8.64 -26.00 3.81
C GLU A 147 -7.38 -25.13 3.61
N GLN A 148 -7.34 -24.29 2.58
CA GLN A 148 -6.24 -23.35 2.31
C GLN A 148 -6.07 -22.27 3.40
N ALA A 149 -7.13 -21.90 4.14
CA ALA A 149 -7.03 -20.94 5.25
C ALA A 149 -6.53 -21.58 6.56
N ILE A 150 -6.62 -22.92 6.67
CA ILE A 150 -6.18 -23.69 7.84
C ILE A 150 -4.65 -23.70 7.94
N ASP A 151 -3.94 -23.57 6.81
CA ASP A 151 -2.49 -23.79 6.78
C ASP A 151 -1.66 -22.63 7.37
N ASN A 152 -2.12 -21.39 7.21
CA ASN A 152 -1.35 -20.20 7.61
C ASN A 152 -1.65 -19.67 9.02
N SER A 153 -2.73 -20.11 9.66
CA SER A 153 -3.09 -19.68 11.02
C SER A 153 -2.43 -20.59 12.08
N PHE A 154 -1.16 -20.33 12.41
CA PHE A 154 -0.34 -21.15 13.33
C PHE A 154 -1.02 -21.49 14.67
N LYS A 155 -1.83 -20.59 15.25
CA LYS A 155 -2.64 -20.85 16.45
C LYS A 155 -3.74 -21.89 16.19
N LEU A 156 -4.40 -21.84 15.04
CA LEU A 156 -5.37 -22.85 14.61
C LEU A 156 -4.68 -24.20 14.33
N LYS A 157 -3.49 -24.21 13.69
CA LYS A 157 -2.65 -25.43 13.61
C LYS A 157 -2.36 -26.03 14.99
N ILE A 158 -1.90 -25.24 15.96
CA ILE A 158 -1.64 -25.72 17.32
C ILE A 158 -2.92 -26.20 18.03
N VAL A 159 -4.03 -25.48 17.94
CA VAL A 159 -5.31 -25.87 18.54
C VAL A 159 -5.90 -27.11 17.85
N TYR A 160 -5.71 -27.27 16.53
CA TYR A 160 -6.09 -28.45 15.77
C TYR A 160 -5.24 -29.66 16.16
N THR A 161 -3.91 -29.53 16.21
CA THR A 161 -3.00 -30.56 16.71
C THR A 161 -3.35 -30.95 18.15
N LEU A 162 -3.71 -30.00 19.02
CA LEU A 162 -4.17 -30.30 20.38
C LEU A 162 -5.57 -30.95 20.44
N ARG A 163 -6.49 -30.61 19.53
CA ARG A 163 -7.77 -31.32 19.37
C ARG A 163 -7.55 -32.74 18.85
N LYS A 164 -6.61 -32.95 17.91
CA LYS A 164 -6.18 -34.27 17.40
C LYS A 164 -5.55 -35.10 18.54
N ILE A 165 -4.60 -34.53 19.30
CA ILE A 165 -4.00 -35.15 20.49
C ILE A 165 -5.07 -35.48 21.55
N MET A 166 -6.07 -34.61 21.78
CA MET A 166 -7.15 -34.90 22.74
C MET A 166 -8.14 -35.97 22.23
N LYS A 167 -8.40 -36.07 20.91
CA LYS A 167 -9.21 -37.15 20.33
C LYS A 167 -8.48 -38.51 20.36
N ILE A 168 -7.18 -38.54 20.06
CA ILE A 168 -6.41 -39.79 19.94
C ILE A 168 -5.84 -40.26 21.29
N PHE A 169 -5.25 -39.36 22.08
CA PHE A 169 -4.42 -39.71 23.25
C PHE A 169 -5.03 -39.29 24.61
N GLY A 170 -6.36 -39.20 24.69
CA GLY A 170 -7.07 -38.87 25.94
C GLY A 170 -6.78 -39.80 27.13
N SER A 171 -6.23 -41.00 26.86
CA SER A 171 -5.83 -42.02 27.84
C SER A 171 -4.33 -42.06 28.17
N VAL A 172 -3.46 -41.41 27.39
CA VAL A 172 -1.99 -41.63 27.44
C VAL A 172 -1.23 -40.46 28.08
N LEU A 173 -1.80 -39.26 28.08
CA LEU A 173 -1.19 -38.06 28.66
C LEU A 173 -1.45 -37.97 30.19
N PRO A 174 -0.43 -37.77 31.04
CA PRO A 174 -0.64 -37.46 32.45
C PRO A 174 -1.53 -36.22 32.61
N PHE A 175 -2.61 -36.34 33.39
CA PHE A 175 -3.64 -35.30 33.55
C PHE A 175 -3.06 -33.93 33.99
N GLY A 176 -1.98 -33.94 34.78
CA GLY A 176 -1.23 -32.74 35.16
C GLY A 176 -0.62 -31.98 33.97
N SER A 177 -0.10 -32.68 32.97
CA SER A 177 0.49 -32.08 31.77
C SER A 177 -0.57 -31.39 30.91
N ILE A 178 -1.70 -32.06 30.62
CA ILE A 178 -2.85 -31.45 29.91
C ILE A 178 -3.29 -30.17 30.63
N ARG A 179 -3.33 -30.19 31.97
CA ARG A 179 -3.71 -29.03 32.78
C ARG A 179 -2.69 -27.88 32.71
N LYS A 180 -1.38 -28.16 32.70
CA LYS A 180 -0.33 -27.14 32.51
C LYS A 180 -0.38 -26.57 31.07
N ILE A 181 -0.58 -27.40 30.04
CA ILE A 181 -0.77 -26.99 28.63
C ILE A 181 -1.97 -26.04 28.49
N LYS A 182 -3.17 -26.44 28.98
CA LYS A 182 -4.38 -25.59 28.93
C LYS A 182 -4.22 -24.26 29.68
N GLN A 183 -3.30 -24.18 30.65
CA GLN A 183 -2.99 -22.93 31.33
C GLN A 183 -2.11 -22.01 30.47
N VAL A 184 -1.14 -22.54 29.70
CA VAL A 184 -0.36 -21.72 28.75
C VAL A 184 -1.27 -21.06 27.71
N PHE A 185 -2.21 -21.81 27.11
CA PHE A 185 -3.16 -21.23 26.16
C PHE A 185 -4.05 -20.15 26.80
N GLN A 186 -4.45 -20.31 28.05
CA GLN A 186 -5.17 -19.28 28.78
C GLN A 186 -4.35 -17.99 28.94
N LEU A 187 -3.02 -18.08 29.11
CA LEU A 187 -2.15 -16.89 29.16
C LEU A 187 -2.02 -16.21 27.77
N MET A 188 -1.94 -17.00 26.69
CA MET A 188 -1.93 -16.47 25.31
C MET A 188 -3.25 -15.79 24.94
N GLU A 189 -4.40 -16.38 25.27
CA GLU A 189 -5.72 -15.79 25.09
C GLU A 189 -5.92 -14.50 25.91
N TRP A 190 -5.41 -14.48 27.15
CA TRP A 190 -5.38 -13.26 27.96
C TRP A 190 -4.48 -12.18 27.34
N TRP A 191 -3.34 -12.54 26.77
CA TRP A 191 -2.43 -11.60 26.11
C TRP A 191 -3.06 -11.01 24.84
N GLU A 192 -3.52 -11.86 23.92
CA GLU A 192 -4.14 -11.48 22.64
C GLU A 192 -5.32 -10.51 22.77
N SER A 193 -5.97 -10.45 23.93
CA SER A 193 -7.05 -9.51 24.21
C SER A 193 -6.63 -8.03 24.20
N GLY A 194 -5.35 -7.72 24.39
CA GLY A 194 -4.84 -6.34 24.45
C GLY A 194 -5.25 -5.53 25.70
N LYS A 195 -5.84 -6.19 26.72
CA LYS A 195 -6.37 -5.54 27.92
C LYS A 195 -5.37 -5.57 29.09
N THR A 196 -5.11 -4.41 29.69
CA THR A 196 -4.24 -4.25 30.87
C THR A 196 -4.63 -5.20 32.02
N GLU A 197 -5.92 -5.37 32.28
CA GLU A 197 -6.44 -6.23 33.36
C GLU A 197 -6.12 -7.71 33.12
N ASN A 198 -6.17 -8.16 31.87
CA ASN A 198 -5.84 -9.53 31.51
C ASN A 198 -4.32 -9.77 31.61
N PHE A 199 -3.47 -8.77 31.29
CA PHE A 199 -2.03 -8.88 31.53
C PHE A 199 -1.68 -8.89 33.03
N ILE A 200 -2.38 -8.12 33.86
CA ILE A 200 -2.26 -8.23 35.33
C ILE A 200 -2.65 -9.65 35.80
N CYS A 201 -3.69 -10.25 35.23
CA CYS A 201 -4.06 -11.64 35.52
C CYS A 201 -2.99 -12.66 35.09
N ILE A 202 -2.25 -12.41 34.00
CA ILE A 202 -1.08 -13.22 33.61
C ILE A 202 0.02 -13.09 34.68
N LEU A 203 0.39 -11.86 35.07
CA LEU A 203 1.41 -11.62 36.10
C LEU A 203 1.04 -12.29 37.43
N GLU A 204 -0.19 -12.11 37.91
CA GLU A 204 -0.69 -12.71 39.17
C GLU A 204 -0.77 -14.24 39.10
N PHE A 205 -1.11 -14.81 37.94
CA PHE A 205 -1.12 -16.26 37.77
C PHE A 205 0.29 -16.85 37.84
N VAL A 206 1.26 -16.25 37.14
CA VAL A 206 2.63 -16.76 37.06
C VAL A 206 3.35 -16.58 38.40
N THR A 207 3.35 -15.37 38.96
CA THR A 207 4.06 -15.06 40.21
C THR A 207 3.56 -15.86 41.40
N ARG A 208 2.23 -15.95 41.59
CA ARG A 208 1.65 -16.75 42.70
C ARG A 208 1.94 -18.25 42.56
N LYS A 209 1.93 -18.78 41.33
CA LYS A 209 2.02 -20.24 41.12
C LYS A 209 3.46 -20.75 40.99
N TYR A 210 4.41 -19.89 40.60
CA TYR A 210 5.78 -20.31 40.26
C TYR A 210 6.89 -19.46 40.88
N MET A 211 6.57 -18.34 41.53
CA MET A 211 7.55 -17.42 42.15
C MET A 211 7.27 -17.13 43.63
N GLY A 212 6.25 -17.77 44.22
CA GLY A 212 5.96 -17.69 45.67
C GLY A 212 5.29 -16.40 46.15
N LEU A 213 4.75 -15.55 45.26
CA LEU A 213 3.98 -14.37 45.70
C LEU A 213 2.65 -14.80 46.32
N GLU A 214 2.40 -14.43 47.58
CA GLU A 214 1.14 -14.74 48.24
C GLU A 214 0.02 -13.79 47.77
N ILE A 215 -0.97 -14.32 47.06
CA ILE A 215 -2.17 -13.57 46.63
C ILE A 215 -3.41 -14.37 47.02
N GLU A 216 -4.34 -13.71 47.72
CA GLU A 216 -5.64 -14.29 48.07
C GLU A 216 -6.34 -14.94 46.88
N ARG A 217 -7.02 -16.05 47.14
CA ARG A 217 -7.56 -16.94 46.12
C ARG A 217 -8.91 -16.43 45.58
N ARG A 218 -8.88 -15.27 44.91
CA ARG A 218 -10.02 -14.67 44.19
C ARG A 218 -10.81 -15.72 43.41
N LYS A 219 -12.15 -15.58 43.39
CA LYS A 219 -13.03 -16.32 42.47
C LYS A 219 -12.44 -16.24 41.05
N ARG A 220 -12.38 -17.37 40.35
CA ARG A 220 -11.78 -17.52 39.02
C ARG A 220 -12.32 -16.45 38.07
N GLN A 221 -11.55 -15.38 37.86
CA GLN A 221 -11.91 -14.34 36.91
C GLN A 221 -12.02 -14.99 35.53
N LYS A 222 -13.22 -14.94 34.94
CA LYS A 222 -13.38 -15.20 33.51
C LYS A 222 -12.60 -14.11 32.75
N PRO A 223 -12.02 -14.41 31.57
CA PRO A 223 -11.52 -13.36 30.70
C PRO A 223 -12.62 -12.32 30.45
N LEU A 224 -12.25 -11.05 30.34
CA LEU A 224 -13.15 -10.03 29.79
C LEU A 224 -13.35 -10.33 28.30
N GLU A 225 -14.42 -11.05 27.99
CA GLU A 225 -14.79 -11.49 26.64
C GLU A 225 -14.68 -10.35 25.61
N PHE A 226 -14.28 -10.72 24.40
CA PHE A 226 -14.08 -9.82 23.27
C PHE A 226 -14.70 -10.49 22.05
N TYR A 227 -15.70 -9.85 21.44
CA TYR A 227 -16.27 -10.30 20.18
C TYR A 227 -15.19 -10.20 19.10
N LYS A 228 -15.08 -11.16 18.18
CA LYS A 228 -13.99 -11.11 17.18
C LYS A 228 -14.13 -9.92 16.22
N ALA A 229 -15.37 -9.54 15.91
CA ALA A 229 -15.70 -8.32 15.20
C ALA A 229 -17.00 -7.73 15.75
N ALA A 230 -17.14 -6.40 15.67
CA ALA A 230 -18.37 -5.69 16.00
C ALA A 230 -18.32 -4.24 15.50
N PHE A 231 -19.49 -3.60 15.39
CA PHE A 231 -19.59 -2.15 15.38
C PHE A 231 -19.29 -1.59 16.77
N TRP A 232 -18.61 -0.44 16.82
CA TRP A 232 -18.18 0.22 18.06
C TRP A 232 -18.54 1.70 18.05
N SER A 233 -18.90 2.25 19.21
CA SER A 233 -19.10 3.69 19.40
C SER A 233 -17.84 4.35 19.97
N PRO A 234 -17.13 5.24 19.22
CA PRO A 234 -15.95 5.93 19.74
C PRO A 234 -16.22 6.82 20.95
N GLU A 235 -17.45 7.30 21.10
CA GLU A 235 -17.90 8.17 22.19
C GLU A 235 -18.42 7.39 23.41
N LYS A 236 -19.26 6.38 23.19
CA LYS A 236 -19.92 5.64 24.28
C LYS A 236 -19.18 4.38 24.71
N GLY A 237 -18.22 3.90 23.91
CA GLY A 237 -17.39 2.72 24.19
C GLY A 237 -18.08 1.37 23.98
N ASP A 238 -19.40 1.34 23.78
CA ASP A 238 -20.18 0.12 23.60
C ASP A 238 -20.13 -0.44 22.17
N VAL A 239 -20.70 -1.64 22.00
CA VAL A 239 -20.63 -2.41 20.74
C VAL A 239 -21.99 -2.95 20.32
N GLN A 240 -22.17 -3.14 19.01
CA GLN A 240 -23.33 -3.79 18.40
C GLN A 240 -22.83 -4.79 17.35
N MET A 241 -23.44 -5.98 17.25
CA MET A 241 -22.99 -6.96 16.26
C MET A 241 -23.43 -6.58 14.84
N ASP A 242 -24.67 -6.12 14.63
CA ASP A 242 -25.24 -5.82 13.30
C ASP A 242 -25.36 -4.32 13.02
N ILE A 243 -25.16 -3.92 11.76
CA ILE A 243 -25.20 -2.52 11.32
C ILE A 243 -26.58 -1.88 11.54
N THR A 244 -27.66 -2.66 11.38
CA THR A 244 -29.04 -2.17 11.54
C THR A 244 -29.31 -1.79 12.99
N LYS A 245 -28.89 -2.61 13.96
CA LYS A 245 -28.91 -2.28 15.40
C LYS A 245 -28.02 -1.09 15.72
N TYR A 246 -26.82 -0.99 15.14
CA TYR A 246 -25.94 0.15 15.34
C TYR A 246 -26.58 1.47 14.86
N VAL A 247 -27.09 1.52 13.64
CA VAL A 247 -27.72 2.73 13.05
C VAL A 247 -29.05 3.07 13.72
N ARG A 248 -29.82 2.09 14.20
CA ARG A 248 -31.01 2.36 15.05
C ARG A 248 -30.65 3.00 16.39
N LYS A 249 -29.48 2.66 16.97
CA LYS A 249 -29.00 3.24 18.23
C LYS A 249 -28.28 4.57 18.04
N TYR A 250 -27.60 4.75 16.92
CA TYR A 250 -26.83 5.94 16.54
C TYR A 250 -27.31 6.45 15.16
N PRO A 251 -28.44 7.18 15.10
CA PRO A 251 -29.06 7.60 13.84
C PRO A 251 -28.16 8.49 12.97
N ILE A 252 -28.09 8.13 11.69
CA ILE A 252 -27.32 8.83 10.66
C ILE A 252 -28.09 10.09 10.19
N ASN A 253 -27.44 11.25 10.22
CA ASN A 253 -28.00 12.45 9.58
C ASN A 253 -27.74 12.39 8.07
N LYS A 254 -28.80 12.21 7.27
CA LYS A 254 -28.74 12.11 5.80
C LYS A 254 -28.19 13.35 5.08
N GLN A 255 -28.08 14.51 5.75
CA GLN A 255 -27.46 15.72 5.20
C GLN A 255 -25.92 15.69 5.26
N LYS A 256 -25.33 14.80 6.08
CA LYS A 256 -23.89 14.66 6.24
C LYS A 256 -23.34 13.51 5.39
N PRO A 257 -22.10 13.60 4.87
CA PRO A 257 -21.41 12.43 4.36
C PRO A 257 -21.18 11.40 5.46
N THR A 258 -21.21 10.11 5.10
CA THR A 258 -21.09 9.00 6.05
C THR A 258 -19.91 8.10 5.71
N LEU A 259 -18.99 7.94 6.67
CA LEU A 259 -17.79 7.13 6.54
C LEU A 259 -17.90 5.87 7.41
N LEU A 260 -17.70 4.70 6.81
CA LEU A 260 -17.38 3.47 7.53
C LEU A 260 -15.86 3.40 7.76
N ILE A 261 -15.42 3.19 9.00
CA ILE A 261 -14.02 2.92 9.31
C ILE A 261 -13.88 1.46 9.79
N ILE A 262 -13.10 0.67 9.05
CA ILE A 262 -12.76 -0.71 9.39
C ILE A 262 -11.40 -0.71 10.11
N MET A 263 -11.35 -1.26 11.32
CA MET A 263 -10.19 -1.19 12.22
C MET A 263 -9.87 -2.55 12.86
N TYR A 264 -8.73 -2.66 13.55
CA TYR A 264 -8.42 -3.87 14.30
C TYR A 264 -9.20 -3.98 15.60
N GLY A 265 -9.57 -5.20 15.96
CA GLY A 265 -9.95 -5.62 17.30
C GLY A 265 -8.76 -6.17 18.10
N SER A 266 -9.07 -6.82 19.21
CA SER A 266 -8.12 -7.56 20.06
C SER A 266 -6.88 -6.71 20.41
N PHE A 267 -5.68 -7.29 20.37
CA PHE A 267 -4.41 -6.63 20.67
C PHE A 267 -4.21 -5.26 19.98
N HIS A 268 -4.65 -5.12 18.74
CA HIS A 268 -4.43 -3.92 17.93
C HIS A 268 -5.61 -2.93 17.97
N PHE A 269 -6.64 -3.21 18.77
CA PHE A 269 -7.76 -2.30 19.02
C PHE A 269 -7.28 -0.95 19.55
N ASN A 270 -6.55 -0.93 20.66
CA ASN A 270 -6.05 0.30 21.29
C ASN A 270 -5.13 1.12 20.36
N HIS A 271 -4.50 0.48 19.37
CA HIS A 271 -3.63 1.15 18.40
C HIS A 271 -4.46 1.84 17.32
N SER A 272 -5.30 1.08 16.61
CA SER A 272 -6.17 1.63 15.55
C SER A 272 -7.21 2.61 16.10
N ALA A 273 -7.71 2.40 17.33
CA ALA A 273 -8.65 3.28 18.00
C ALA A 273 -8.13 4.72 18.22
N VAL A 274 -6.82 4.95 18.26
CA VAL A 274 -6.27 6.32 18.41
C VAL A 274 -6.53 7.16 17.15
N ALA A 275 -6.33 6.62 15.95
CA ALA A 275 -6.70 7.31 14.71
C ALA A 275 -8.23 7.47 14.60
N VAL A 276 -9.01 6.44 14.95
CA VAL A 276 -10.48 6.50 14.90
C VAL A 276 -11.04 7.56 15.85
N LYS A 277 -10.51 7.67 17.08
CA LYS A 277 -10.89 8.72 18.04
C LYS A 277 -10.51 10.11 17.54
N LYS A 278 -9.33 10.29 16.94
CA LYS A 278 -8.91 11.56 16.36
C LYS A 278 -9.78 11.98 15.18
N ILE A 279 -10.15 11.05 14.28
CA ILE A 279 -11.12 11.29 13.20
C ILE A 279 -12.49 11.67 13.78
N TYR A 280 -12.96 10.98 14.82
CA TYR A 280 -14.23 11.30 15.47
C TYR A 280 -14.22 12.70 16.13
N GLU A 281 -13.15 13.04 16.85
CA GLU A 281 -12.92 14.36 17.45
C GLU A 281 -12.98 15.49 16.42
N MET A 282 -12.28 15.33 15.29
CA MET A 282 -12.19 16.33 14.22
C MET A 282 -13.48 16.42 13.38
N TYR A 283 -14.13 15.30 13.07
CA TYR A 283 -15.15 15.24 12.00
C TYR A 283 -16.58 14.89 12.44
N SER A 284 -16.83 14.39 13.66
CA SER A 284 -18.20 14.00 14.09
C SER A 284 -19.25 15.13 14.00
N LYS A 285 -18.82 16.39 14.06
CA LYS A 285 -19.70 17.56 13.87
C LYS A 285 -20.22 17.69 12.43
N SER A 286 -19.43 17.31 11.41
CA SER A 286 -19.75 17.47 9.98
C SER A 286 -20.00 16.15 9.23
N TRP A 287 -19.56 15.00 9.77
CA TRP A 287 -19.72 13.66 9.20
C TRP A 287 -20.57 12.77 10.11
N ASN A 288 -21.11 11.69 9.56
CA ASN A 288 -21.51 10.52 10.35
C ASN A 288 -20.35 9.50 10.29
N ILE A 289 -19.93 8.98 11.44
CA ILE A 289 -18.81 8.03 11.55
C ILE A 289 -19.33 6.69 12.08
N ILE A 290 -19.32 5.67 11.24
CA ILE A 290 -19.59 4.28 11.61
C ILE A 290 -18.24 3.60 11.80
N THR A 291 -18.04 2.83 12.88
CA THR A 291 -16.77 2.13 13.11
C THR A 291 -17.00 0.65 13.35
N PHE A 292 -16.20 -0.19 12.72
CA PHE A 292 -16.30 -1.64 12.75
C PHE A 292 -14.91 -2.23 13.00
N TYR A 293 -14.73 -2.95 14.10
CA TYR A 293 -13.47 -3.65 14.37
C TYR A 293 -13.57 -5.13 13.98
N THR A 294 -12.43 -5.74 13.66
CA THR A 294 -12.31 -7.13 13.21
C THR A 294 -11.04 -7.80 13.76
N ASP A 295 -11.00 -9.13 13.84
CA ASP A 295 -9.76 -9.87 14.13
C ASP A 295 -8.70 -9.71 13.01
N GLY A 296 -9.10 -9.21 11.84
CA GLY A 296 -8.23 -8.96 10.69
C GLY A 296 -7.76 -10.22 9.99
N VAL A 297 -8.45 -11.34 10.20
CA VAL A 297 -8.24 -12.62 9.51
C VAL A 297 -9.53 -13.06 8.81
N PHE A 298 -10.70 -12.88 9.44
CA PHE A 298 -12.00 -13.32 8.91
C PHE A 298 -12.95 -12.15 8.64
N THR A 299 -12.42 -10.96 8.29
CA THR A 299 -13.23 -9.72 8.14
C THR A 299 -14.35 -9.88 7.13
N THR A 300 -14.11 -10.54 5.99
CA THR A 300 -15.14 -10.82 4.99
C THR A 300 -16.30 -11.64 5.57
N LYS A 301 -16.03 -12.71 6.35
CA LYS A 301 -17.09 -13.49 7.03
C LYS A 301 -17.93 -12.61 7.94
N TYR A 302 -17.30 -11.82 8.81
CA TYR A 302 -18.05 -10.95 9.72
C TYR A 302 -18.80 -9.83 8.99
N LEU A 303 -18.27 -9.29 7.88
CA LEU A 303 -18.98 -8.30 7.09
C LEU A 303 -20.23 -8.89 6.40
N TYR A 304 -20.21 -10.15 5.95
CA TYR A 304 -21.44 -10.83 5.51
C TYR A 304 -22.39 -11.11 6.69
N GLU A 305 -21.90 -11.58 7.84
CA GLU A 305 -22.74 -11.86 9.02
C GLU A 305 -23.41 -10.59 9.60
N TYR A 306 -22.78 -9.42 9.46
CA TYR A 306 -23.14 -8.20 10.19
C TYR A 306 -23.49 -6.99 9.32
N MET A 307 -23.30 -7.07 8.00
CA MET A 307 -23.41 -5.96 7.05
C MET A 307 -23.83 -6.41 5.63
N ASP A 308 -24.50 -7.55 5.48
CA ASP A 308 -25.09 -7.95 4.19
C ASP A 308 -26.32 -7.07 3.85
N THR A 309 -26.09 -6.05 3.03
CA THR A 309 -27.12 -5.14 2.51
C THR A 309 -26.73 -4.66 1.11
N ASP A 310 -27.73 -4.52 0.23
CA ASP A 310 -27.56 -3.95 -1.10
C ASP A 310 -27.49 -2.41 -1.07
N ASP A 311 -28.06 -1.78 -0.03
CA ASP A 311 -27.91 -0.35 0.28
C ASP A 311 -27.09 -0.19 1.58
N PRO A 312 -25.75 -0.13 1.49
CA PRO A 312 -24.91 0.16 2.65
C PRO A 312 -25.07 1.63 3.08
N PRO A 313 -25.30 1.92 4.37
CA PRO A 313 -25.61 3.26 4.87
C PRO A 313 -24.36 4.15 5.02
N PHE A 314 -23.43 4.08 4.06
CA PHE A 314 -22.20 4.86 4.00
C PHE A 314 -21.84 5.25 2.55
N ASP A 315 -21.15 6.37 2.40
CA ASP A 315 -20.70 6.92 1.12
C ASP A 315 -19.31 6.39 0.72
N ALA A 316 -18.47 6.08 1.71
CA ALA A 316 -17.10 5.59 1.53
C ALA A 316 -16.68 4.69 2.70
N VAL A 317 -15.58 3.96 2.49
CA VAL A 317 -14.95 3.09 3.50
C VAL A 317 -13.50 3.50 3.69
N LEU A 318 -13.02 3.55 4.94
CA LEU A 318 -11.61 3.70 5.29
C LEU A 318 -11.14 2.43 6.02
N SER A 319 -10.20 1.70 5.42
CA SER A 319 -9.53 0.58 6.10
C SER A 319 -8.29 1.06 6.85
N LEU A 320 -8.18 0.65 8.11
CA LEU A 320 -6.99 0.77 8.98
C LEU A 320 -6.31 -0.59 9.19
N LEU A 321 -6.64 -1.58 8.36
CA LEU A 321 -6.04 -2.92 8.41
C LEU A 321 -4.62 -2.93 7.82
N TRP A 322 -3.82 -3.89 8.28
CA TRP A 322 -2.41 -4.08 7.94
C TRP A 322 -2.18 -5.26 7.00
N PHE A 323 -3.27 -5.86 6.52
CA PHE A 323 -3.37 -7.07 5.70
C PHE A 323 -4.68 -6.98 4.87
N PRO A 324 -4.95 -7.92 3.93
CA PRO A 324 -6.23 -7.97 3.23
C PRO A 324 -7.40 -8.19 4.21
N PHE A 325 -8.62 -7.90 3.75
CA PHE A 325 -9.85 -8.15 4.51
C PHE A 325 -9.99 -9.66 4.84
N ASN A 326 -9.45 -10.54 4.00
CA ASN A 326 -9.52 -11.99 4.15
C ASN A 326 -8.14 -12.63 4.37
N GLY A 327 -8.02 -13.57 5.31
CA GLY A 327 -6.85 -14.40 5.57
C GLY A 327 -5.68 -13.75 6.34
N GLY A 328 -5.66 -12.42 6.44
CA GLY A 328 -4.67 -11.69 7.24
C GLY A 328 -3.24 -11.90 6.73
N PRO A 329 -2.23 -12.17 7.60
CA PRO A 329 -0.83 -12.29 7.20
C PRO A 329 -0.51 -13.48 6.28
N GLY A 330 -1.42 -14.47 6.19
CA GLY A 330 -1.28 -15.61 5.28
C GLY A 330 -1.82 -15.37 3.88
N GLY A 331 -2.44 -14.22 3.61
CA GLY A 331 -3.33 -14.04 2.47
C GLY A 331 -4.61 -14.89 2.60
N GLY A 332 -5.60 -14.58 1.77
CA GLY A 332 -6.87 -15.29 1.69
C GLY A 332 -7.50 -15.13 0.31
N ASP A 333 -8.67 -15.72 0.09
CA ASP A 333 -9.37 -15.57 -1.18
C ASP A 333 -9.85 -14.11 -1.40
N LEU A 334 -9.25 -13.46 -2.40
CA LEU A 334 -9.59 -12.10 -2.82
C LEU A 334 -11.00 -12.01 -3.42
N ASN A 335 -11.54 -13.10 -3.99
CA ASN A 335 -12.87 -13.09 -4.60
C ASN A 335 -13.95 -12.77 -3.57
N LEU A 336 -13.80 -13.24 -2.32
CA LEU A 336 -14.69 -12.90 -1.21
C LEU A 336 -14.65 -11.40 -0.86
N THR A 337 -13.47 -10.75 -0.89
CA THR A 337 -13.37 -9.29 -0.70
C THR A 337 -13.96 -8.55 -1.89
N HIS A 338 -13.54 -8.90 -3.12
CA HIS A 338 -13.98 -8.23 -4.34
C HIS A 338 -15.50 -8.33 -4.52
N SER A 339 -16.14 -9.42 -4.10
CA SER A 339 -17.59 -9.59 -4.18
C SER A 339 -18.33 -8.61 -3.27
N ILE A 340 -17.92 -8.47 -2.01
CA ILE A 340 -18.59 -7.53 -1.08
C ILE A 340 -18.28 -6.06 -1.42
N LEU A 341 -17.06 -5.75 -1.89
CA LEU A 341 -16.73 -4.40 -2.33
C LEU A 341 -17.47 -3.99 -3.61
N LYS A 342 -17.63 -4.91 -4.59
CA LYS A 342 -18.48 -4.71 -5.77
C LYS A 342 -19.96 -4.55 -5.39
N LYS A 343 -20.46 -5.33 -4.43
CA LYS A 343 -21.83 -5.22 -3.91
C LYS A 343 -22.09 -3.84 -3.29
N TRP A 344 -21.17 -3.31 -2.48
CA TRP A 344 -21.32 -1.98 -1.90
C TRP A 344 -21.18 -0.84 -2.92
N ASN A 345 -20.32 -1.02 -3.94
CA ASN A 345 -19.99 -0.02 -4.96
C ASN A 345 -19.62 1.37 -4.37
N LYS A 346 -18.82 1.38 -3.30
CA LYS A 346 -18.29 2.59 -2.64
C LYS A 346 -16.76 2.63 -2.75
N PRO A 347 -16.12 3.82 -2.80
CA PRO A 347 -14.66 3.93 -2.76
C PRO A 347 -14.11 3.47 -1.40
N VAL A 348 -13.03 2.67 -1.43
CA VAL A 348 -12.36 2.09 -0.25
C VAL A 348 -10.93 2.62 -0.14
N PHE A 349 -10.69 3.40 0.90
CA PHE A 349 -9.44 4.13 1.17
C PHE A 349 -8.54 3.36 2.14
N LEU A 350 -7.23 3.57 2.02
CA LEU A 350 -6.20 2.89 2.81
C LEU A 350 -5.49 3.84 3.78
N GLY A 351 -5.89 3.80 5.05
CA GLY A 351 -5.18 4.46 6.15
C GLY A 351 -4.05 3.58 6.66
N ILE A 352 -2.83 3.80 6.16
CA ILE A 352 -1.65 3.00 6.49
C ILE A 352 -1.30 3.16 7.98
N GLY A 353 -1.24 2.02 8.69
CA GLY A 353 -0.81 1.93 10.09
C GLY A 353 0.66 1.54 10.24
N LEU A 354 1.51 2.49 10.66
CA LEU A 354 2.95 2.29 10.89
C LEU A 354 3.24 1.86 12.33
N TYR A 355 2.54 0.83 12.82
CA TYR A 355 2.55 0.39 14.23
C TYR A 355 3.97 0.19 14.79
N ASN A 356 4.84 -0.47 14.02
CA ASN A 356 6.20 -0.83 14.42
C ASN A 356 7.26 0.24 14.04
N GLN A 357 6.86 1.52 13.89
CA GLN A 357 7.75 2.62 13.47
C GLN A 357 7.47 3.91 14.26
N LYS A 358 8.52 4.49 14.87
CA LYS A 358 8.42 5.76 15.60
C LYS A 358 8.30 6.94 14.60
N TYR A 359 7.49 7.95 14.91
CA TYR A 359 7.19 9.10 14.02
C TYR A 359 8.46 9.78 13.46
N GLN A 360 9.46 9.96 14.32
CA GLN A 360 10.74 10.57 13.97
C GLN A 360 11.58 9.69 13.01
N ASP A 361 11.44 8.37 13.08
CA ASP A 361 12.08 7.45 12.12
C ASP A 361 11.38 7.55 10.76
N PHE A 362 10.05 7.63 10.73
CA PHE A 362 9.28 7.85 9.50
C PHE A 362 9.66 9.14 8.79
N LEU A 363 9.77 10.27 9.51
CA LEU A 363 10.17 11.54 8.90
C LEU A 363 11.57 11.45 8.25
N LYS A 364 12.54 10.82 8.94
CA LYS A 364 13.94 10.70 8.49
C LYS A 364 14.18 9.69 7.36
N ARG A 365 13.42 8.58 7.34
CA ARG A 365 13.56 7.50 6.34
C ARG A 365 13.26 8.01 4.92
N LYS A 366 14.12 7.74 3.93
CA LYS A 366 13.91 8.19 2.53
C LYS A 366 12.77 7.39 1.89
N GLU A 367 12.81 6.09 2.11
CA GLU A 367 11.91 5.04 1.64
C GLU A 367 10.49 5.22 2.21
N GLY A 368 10.37 5.94 3.34
CA GLY A 368 9.14 6.13 4.11
C GLY A 368 8.82 4.91 4.98
N LEU A 369 8.44 3.81 4.34
CA LEU A 369 8.12 2.51 4.96
C LEU A 369 9.33 1.56 4.93
N THR A 370 9.30 0.51 5.74
CA THR A 370 10.21 -0.66 5.57
C THR A 370 9.63 -1.68 4.58
N PRO A 371 10.44 -2.57 3.98
CA PRO A 371 9.94 -3.57 3.01
C PRO A 371 8.80 -4.44 3.54
N ILE A 372 8.82 -4.83 4.81
CA ILE A 372 7.72 -5.61 5.42
C ILE A 372 6.43 -4.78 5.58
N GLN A 373 6.54 -3.47 5.83
CA GLN A 373 5.39 -2.57 5.84
C GLN A 373 4.87 -2.29 4.42
N ILE A 374 5.72 -2.28 3.39
CA ILE A 374 5.28 -2.14 2.00
C ILE A 374 4.50 -3.40 1.57
N LEU A 375 4.98 -4.60 1.92
CA LEU A 375 4.26 -5.84 1.65
C LEU A 375 2.90 -5.89 2.37
N ALA A 376 2.91 -5.74 3.70
CA ALA A 376 1.73 -5.89 4.53
C ALA A 376 0.72 -4.74 4.37
N SER A 377 1.16 -3.50 4.59
CA SER A 377 0.28 -2.31 4.66
C SER A 377 -0.06 -1.70 3.30
N VAL A 378 0.55 -2.14 2.20
CA VAL A 378 0.38 -1.52 0.87
C VAL A 378 0.06 -2.57 -0.19
N ILE A 379 1.01 -3.42 -0.58
CA ILE A 379 0.82 -4.39 -1.69
C ILE A 379 -0.43 -5.26 -1.48
N PHE A 380 -0.61 -5.80 -0.27
CA PHE A 380 -1.76 -6.64 0.04
C PHE A 380 -3.11 -5.89 0.01
N PRO A 381 -3.30 -4.73 0.66
CA PRO A 381 -4.46 -3.86 0.43
C PRO A 381 -4.68 -3.40 -1.02
N GLU A 382 -3.61 -3.22 -1.81
CA GLU A 382 -3.73 -2.89 -3.24
C GLU A 382 -4.35 -4.05 -4.05
N MET A 383 -4.12 -5.31 -3.64
CA MET A 383 -4.76 -6.50 -4.23
C MET A 383 -6.25 -6.64 -3.88
N ASP A 384 -6.68 -6.13 -2.72
CA ASP A 384 -8.11 -5.93 -2.39
C ASP A 384 -8.74 -4.75 -3.18
N GLY A 385 -7.93 -3.97 -3.92
CA GLY A 385 -8.37 -2.87 -4.78
C GLY A 385 -8.40 -1.49 -4.12
N LEU A 386 -7.80 -1.32 -2.92
CA LEU A 386 -7.87 -0.06 -2.18
C LEU A 386 -7.11 1.09 -2.86
N ILE A 387 -7.58 2.32 -2.62
CA ILE A 387 -7.00 3.56 -3.14
C ILE A 387 -6.39 4.43 -2.03
N ASP A 388 -5.61 5.43 -2.45
CA ASP A 388 -5.08 6.51 -1.63
C ASP A 388 -4.39 6.07 -0.33
N GLY A 389 -3.32 5.26 -0.46
CA GLY A 389 -2.53 4.75 0.66
C GLY A 389 -1.74 5.83 1.41
N VAL A 390 -2.33 6.38 2.47
CA VAL A 390 -1.77 7.49 3.27
C VAL A 390 -1.46 7.03 4.71
N PRO A 391 -0.24 7.28 5.25
CA PRO A 391 0.07 7.01 6.66
C PRO A 391 -0.73 7.88 7.62
N VAL A 392 -1.67 7.30 8.36
CA VAL A 392 -2.53 7.99 9.34
C VAL A 392 -2.21 7.62 10.80
N LEU A 393 -1.37 6.61 11.01
CA LEU A 393 -1.03 6.08 12.32
C LEU A 393 0.45 5.70 12.36
N CYS A 394 1.12 5.98 13.47
CA CYS A 394 2.46 5.47 13.77
C CYS A 394 2.63 5.34 15.30
N SER A 395 3.85 5.11 15.77
CA SER A 395 4.17 5.19 17.20
C SER A 395 4.90 6.49 17.57
N LYS A 396 4.78 6.93 18.82
CA LYS A 396 5.60 7.98 19.46
C LYS A 396 6.21 7.42 20.76
N SER A 397 7.25 8.10 21.26
CA SER A 397 7.98 7.72 22.46
C SER A 397 7.88 8.80 23.54
N GLU A 398 7.68 8.40 24.79
CA GLU A 398 7.73 9.25 25.97
C GLU A 398 8.62 8.61 27.04
N SER A 399 9.27 9.43 27.88
CA SER A 399 10.07 8.91 28.99
C SER A 399 9.23 8.82 30.25
N ILE A 400 9.12 7.61 30.82
CA ILE A 400 8.41 7.35 32.07
C ILE A 400 9.38 6.85 33.14
N THR A 401 8.98 6.98 34.41
CA THR A 401 9.67 6.37 35.56
C THR A 401 8.76 5.33 36.20
N LEU A 402 9.28 4.13 36.41
CA LEU A 402 8.60 3.00 37.06
C LEU A 402 9.61 2.32 37.99
N SER A 403 9.23 2.13 39.26
CA SER A 403 10.09 1.48 40.28
C SER A 403 11.51 2.08 40.36
N ASN A 404 11.59 3.42 40.29
CA ASN A 404 12.81 4.24 40.23
C ASN A 404 13.72 4.03 39.00
N GLN A 405 13.32 3.21 38.03
CA GLN A 405 13.98 3.01 36.75
C GLN A 405 13.30 3.86 35.66
N LYS A 406 14.08 4.38 34.70
CA LYS A 406 13.56 5.13 33.55
C LYS A 406 13.37 4.20 32.36
N PHE A 407 12.26 4.38 31.64
CA PHE A 407 11.92 3.61 30.43
C PHE A 407 11.47 4.54 29.29
N GLU A 408 11.59 4.04 28.06
CA GLU A 408 10.91 4.57 26.89
C GLU A 408 9.54 3.86 26.77
N LEU A 409 8.45 4.58 27.08
CA LEU A 409 7.09 4.16 26.78
C LEU A 409 6.83 4.46 25.29
N VAL A 410 6.35 3.47 24.54
CA VAL A 410 6.00 3.65 23.13
C VAL A 410 4.48 3.57 23.01
N MET A 411 3.87 4.56 22.35
CA MET A 411 2.42 4.72 22.28
C MET A 411 1.94 4.94 20.84
N PRO A 412 0.75 4.43 20.46
CA PRO A 412 0.11 4.79 19.20
C PRO A 412 -0.14 6.30 19.10
N TYR A 413 0.12 6.86 17.93
CA TYR A 413 -0.06 8.28 17.60
C TYR A 413 -0.83 8.43 16.28
N ALA A 414 -1.88 9.25 16.30
CA ALA A 414 -2.63 9.66 15.12
C ALA A 414 -1.87 10.75 14.36
N PHE A 415 -1.71 10.60 13.05
CA PHE A 415 -1.00 11.55 12.21
C PHE A 415 -1.97 12.62 11.70
N GLU A 416 -2.22 13.64 12.51
CA GLU A 416 -3.28 14.65 12.31
C GLU A 416 -3.25 15.29 10.90
N ASP A 417 -2.10 15.81 10.45
CA ASP A 417 -1.90 16.35 9.10
C ASP A 417 -2.35 15.40 7.97
N ASN A 418 -1.92 14.14 8.04
CA ASN A 418 -2.21 13.14 7.02
C ASN A 418 -3.64 12.58 7.15
N ILE A 419 -4.24 12.62 8.34
CA ILE A 419 -5.67 12.36 8.56
C ILE A 419 -6.50 13.47 7.90
N GLU A 420 -6.13 14.73 8.08
CA GLU A 420 -6.83 15.87 7.45
C GLU A 420 -6.76 15.77 5.92
N PHE A 421 -5.57 15.49 5.39
CA PHE A 421 -5.33 15.22 3.97
C PHE A 421 -6.22 14.10 3.42
N LEU A 422 -6.21 12.92 4.07
CA LEU A 422 -7.00 11.77 3.62
C LEU A 422 -8.50 12.07 3.72
N MET A 423 -8.97 12.74 4.78
CA MET A 423 -10.37 13.13 4.92
C MET A 423 -10.82 14.17 3.87
N LYS A 424 -9.94 15.08 3.45
CA LYS A 424 -10.20 15.97 2.29
C LYS A 424 -10.35 15.17 0.99
N ARG A 425 -9.51 14.16 0.74
CA ARG A 425 -9.60 13.27 -0.43
C ARG A 425 -10.87 12.40 -0.43
N ILE A 426 -11.23 11.82 0.72
CA ILE A 426 -12.50 11.10 0.91
C ILE A 426 -13.69 12.04 0.62
N SER A 427 -13.65 13.27 1.15
CA SER A 427 -14.67 14.30 0.89
C SER A 427 -14.82 14.60 -0.61
N ALA A 428 -13.71 14.88 -1.30
CA ALA A 428 -13.72 15.20 -2.73
C ALA A 428 -14.22 14.02 -3.59
N ARG A 429 -13.86 12.77 -3.26
CA ARG A 429 -14.36 11.58 -3.95
C ARG A 429 -15.86 11.38 -3.76
N ILE A 430 -16.39 11.61 -2.55
CA ILE A 430 -17.84 11.56 -2.28
C ILE A 430 -18.58 12.67 -3.03
N ASN A 431 -18.01 13.88 -3.06
CA ASN A 431 -18.59 15.01 -3.79
C ASN A 431 -18.60 14.74 -5.31
N LEU A 432 -17.53 14.19 -5.88
CA LEU A 432 -17.46 13.81 -7.30
C LEU A 432 -18.53 12.77 -7.69
N VAL A 433 -18.88 11.85 -6.79
CA VAL A 433 -19.99 10.89 -6.98
C VAL A 433 -21.35 11.58 -6.90
N LYS A 434 -21.53 12.55 -5.98
CA LYS A 434 -22.82 13.22 -5.73
C LYS A 434 -23.13 14.40 -6.67
N LYS A 435 -22.11 15.01 -7.28
CA LYS A 435 -22.28 16.16 -8.18
C LYS A 435 -22.95 15.74 -9.51
N PRO A 436 -23.85 16.54 -10.10
CA PRO A 436 -24.34 16.32 -11.46
C PRO A 436 -23.19 16.41 -12.48
N ASN A 437 -23.29 15.70 -13.61
CA ASN A 437 -22.20 15.63 -14.59
C ASN A 437 -21.88 17.00 -15.22
N LYS A 438 -22.90 17.77 -15.60
CA LYS A 438 -22.75 19.11 -16.18
C LYS A 438 -21.98 20.10 -15.32
N ASP A 439 -22.01 19.90 -14.00
CA ASP A 439 -21.36 20.79 -13.03
C ASP A 439 -19.94 20.30 -12.67
N LYS A 440 -19.47 19.16 -13.21
CA LYS A 440 -18.13 18.59 -12.94
C LYS A 440 -17.06 19.20 -13.81
N LYS A 441 -16.06 19.76 -13.14
CA LYS A 441 -14.80 20.21 -13.73
C LYS A 441 -13.79 19.08 -13.77
N VAL A 442 -13.25 18.78 -14.95
CA VAL A 442 -12.28 17.68 -15.12
C VAL A 442 -11.08 18.16 -15.92
N ALA A 443 -9.87 18.01 -15.36
CA ALA A 443 -8.63 18.26 -16.10
C ALA A 443 -8.10 16.98 -16.75
N ILE A 444 -7.75 17.05 -18.03
CA ILE A 444 -7.12 15.99 -18.82
C ILE A 444 -5.71 16.44 -19.18
N MET A 445 -4.71 15.70 -18.72
CA MET A 445 -3.29 15.98 -18.93
C MET A 445 -2.71 14.90 -19.84
N MET A 446 -2.53 15.25 -21.10
CA MET A 446 -1.79 14.44 -22.06
C MET A 446 -0.29 14.50 -21.76
N LEU A 447 0.46 13.52 -22.23
CA LEU A 447 1.90 13.54 -22.15
C LEU A 447 2.52 14.23 -23.37
N ASN A 448 3.70 14.80 -23.18
CA ASN A 448 4.52 15.39 -24.22
C ASN A 448 5.99 15.12 -23.90
N TYR A 449 6.39 13.87 -24.10
CA TYR A 449 7.75 13.39 -23.87
C TYR A 449 8.27 12.62 -25.09
N PRO A 450 9.49 12.92 -25.59
CA PRO A 450 10.26 14.12 -25.30
C PRO A 450 9.48 15.41 -25.63
N PRO A 451 9.66 16.52 -24.91
CA PRO A 451 9.00 17.80 -25.19
C PRO A 451 9.10 18.24 -26.66
N GLY A 452 8.01 18.79 -27.20
CA GLY A 452 7.96 19.35 -28.55
C GLY A 452 6.72 18.96 -29.35
N GLU A 453 6.46 19.73 -30.41
CA GLU A 453 5.21 19.70 -31.21
C GLU A 453 4.90 18.32 -31.81
N ALA A 454 5.93 17.61 -32.28
CA ALA A 454 5.79 16.26 -32.84
C ALA A 454 5.17 15.27 -31.83
N ASN A 455 5.48 15.42 -30.54
CA ASN A 455 5.24 14.42 -29.50
C ASN A 455 4.04 14.74 -28.58
N ILE A 456 3.18 15.71 -28.91
CA ILE A 456 2.00 15.98 -28.07
C ILE A 456 1.02 14.79 -28.15
N GLY A 457 0.56 14.31 -26.99
CA GLY A 457 -0.25 13.09 -26.87
C GLY A 457 0.54 11.78 -27.04
N SER A 458 1.87 11.82 -27.17
CA SER A 458 2.69 10.61 -27.28
C SER A 458 2.85 9.90 -25.94
N ALA A 459 2.54 8.61 -25.89
CA ALA A 459 2.85 7.70 -24.79
C ALA A 459 3.09 6.28 -25.32
N ALA A 460 3.62 5.38 -24.48
CA ALA A 460 4.02 4.04 -24.93
C ALA A 460 2.83 3.26 -25.54
N TYR A 461 2.98 2.93 -26.82
CA TYR A 461 1.99 2.22 -27.64
C TYR A 461 0.58 2.84 -27.66
N PHE A 462 0.45 4.17 -27.51
CA PHE A 462 -0.82 4.83 -27.21
C PHE A 462 -1.00 6.15 -27.97
N ASP A 463 -2.16 6.33 -28.61
CA ASP A 463 -2.55 7.58 -29.26
C ASP A 463 -3.32 8.46 -28.27
N GLY A 464 -2.61 9.37 -27.60
CA GLY A 464 -3.21 10.31 -26.66
C GLY A 464 -4.10 11.37 -27.30
N ILE A 465 -3.91 11.70 -28.58
CA ILE A 465 -4.73 12.71 -29.28
C ILE A 465 -6.11 12.12 -29.59
N MET A 466 -6.17 10.95 -30.23
CA MET A 466 -7.45 10.28 -30.50
C MET A 466 -8.11 9.80 -29.20
N SER A 467 -7.34 9.40 -28.19
CA SER A 467 -7.87 9.08 -26.85
C SER A 467 -8.49 10.31 -26.15
N ALA A 468 -7.88 11.50 -26.28
CA ALA A 468 -8.45 12.74 -25.74
C ALA A 468 -9.72 13.15 -26.50
N ILE A 469 -9.74 13.05 -27.83
CA ILE A 469 -10.94 13.23 -28.67
C ILE A 469 -12.07 12.29 -28.22
N ASN A 470 -11.77 11.01 -28.05
CA ASN A 470 -12.72 10.01 -27.55
C ASN A 470 -13.26 10.39 -26.16
N LEU A 471 -12.40 10.80 -25.22
CA LEU A 471 -12.83 11.24 -23.89
C LEU A 471 -13.72 12.48 -23.94
N ILE A 472 -13.38 13.51 -24.73
CA ILE A 472 -14.19 14.74 -24.86
C ILE A 472 -15.58 14.42 -25.43
N LYS A 473 -15.66 13.57 -26.46
CA LYS A 473 -16.93 13.07 -27.00
C LYS A 473 -17.72 12.31 -25.94
N GLN A 474 -17.08 11.36 -25.25
CA GLN A 474 -17.70 10.54 -24.20
C GLN A 474 -18.09 11.30 -22.92
N PHE A 475 -17.49 12.46 -22.64
CA PHE A 475 -17.97 13.40 -21.62
C PHE A 475 -19.27 14.09 -22.09
N LYS A 476 -19.27 14.63 -23.31
CA LYS A 476 -20.45 15.28 -23.91
C LYS A 476 -21.65 14.35 -24.00
N ASP A 477 -21.44 13.10 -24.42
CA ASP A 477 -22.45 12.03 -24.48
C ASP A 477 -23.05 11.67 -23.11
N ARG A 478 -22.45 12.11 -22.00
CA ARG A 478 -22.87 11.82 -20.62
C ARG A 478 -23.31 13.05 -19.84
N ASP A 479 -23.79 14.09 -20.53
CA ASP A 479 -24.29 15.33 -19.91
C ASP A 479 -23.22 16.03 -19.05
N TYR A 480 -21.95 16.00 -19.47
CA TYR A 480 -20.95 16.97 -18.98
C TYR A 480 -21.03 18.25 -19.82
N ASP A 481 -20.68 19.37 -19.21
CA ASP A 481 -20.56 20.65 -19.91
C ASP A 481 -19.33 20.65 -20.83
N VAL A 482 -19.58 20.53 -22.15
CA VAL A 482 -18.56 20.38 -23.20
C VAL A 482 -18.86 21.30 -24.39
N GLU A 483 -18.37 22.53 -24.29
CA GLU A 483 -18.29 23.47 -25.42
C GLU A 483 -17.10 23.10 -26.33
N ILE A 484 -17.25 23.20 -27.66
CA ILE A 484 -16.16 22.93 -28.61
C ILE A 484 -15.67 24.28 -29.17
N PRO A 485 -14.41 24.68 -28.92
CA PRO A 485 -13.86 25.93 -29.43
C PRO A 485 -13.82 26.01 -30.96
N ALA A 486 -13.85 27.23 -31.50
CA ALA A 486 -13.81 27.46 -32.95
C ALA A 486 -12.52 26.90 -33.57
N GLY A 487 -12.68 26.02 -34.57
CA GLY A 487 -11.58 25.34 -35.26
C GLY A 487 -11.10 24.02 -34.63
N ALA A 488 -11.58 23.65 -33.43
CA ALA A 488 -11.21 22.40 -32.77
C ALA A 488 -11.90 21.17 -33.41
N ASN A 489 -11.37 20.69 -34.55
CA ASN A 489 -12.00 19.65 -35.35
C ASN A 489 -11.81 18.23 -34.78
N LEU A 490 -12.69 17.84 -33.84
CA LEU A 490 -12.69 16.51 -33.19
C LEU A 490 -12.95 15.31 -34.13
N ASP A 491 -13.25 15.52 -35.42
CA ASP A 491 -13.45 14.44 -36.40
C ASP A 491 -12.21 14.20 -37.29
N LYS A 492 -11.16 15.02 -37.14
CA LYS A 492 -9.87 14.85 -37.83
C LYS A 492 -8.71 15.05 -36.83
N PRO A 493 -8.14 13.96 -36.27
CA PRO A 493 -7.15 14.04 -35.20
C PRO A 493 -5.92 14.91 -35.51
N GLN A 494 -5.46 14.94 -36.77
CA GLN A 494 -4.33 15.80 -37.17
C GLN A 494 -4.70 17.29 -37.16
N GLU A 495 -5.85 17.70 -37.71
CA GLU A 495 -6.31 19.10 -37.63
C GLU A 495 -6.52 19.54 -36.18
N PHE A 496 -6.99 18.64 -35.30
CA PHE A 496 -7.08 18.89 -33.87
C PHE A 496 -5.71 19.03 -33.19
N LYS A 497 -4.74 18.17 -33.52
CA LYS A 497 -3.35 18.25 -33.03
C LYS A 497 -2.70 19.58 -33.41
N ASP A 498 -2.83 19.97 -34.68
CA ASP A 498 -2.26 21.21 -35.21
C ASP A 498 -2.94 22.45 -34.61
N TRP A 499 -4.26 22.38 -34.37
CA TRP A 499 -5.00 23.42 -33.63
C TRP A 499 -4.52 23.55 -32.17
N LEU A 500 -4.30 22.44 -31.46
CA LEU A 500 -3.76 22.45 -30.10
C LEU A 500 -2.37 23.11 -30.02
N ILE A 501 -1.49 22.79 -30.97
CA ILE A 501 -0.15 23.39 -31.08
C ILE A 501 -0.25 24.91 -31.33
N HIS A 502 -1.08 25.33 -32.29
CA HIS A 502 -1.29 26.76 -32.59
C HIS A 502 -1.86 27.56 -31.41
N ASN A 503 -2.64 26.91 -30.53
CA ASN A 503 -3.18 27.52 -29.31
C ASN A 503 -2.27 27.31 -28.06
N GLY A 504 -1.02 26.84 -28.25
CA GLY A 504 0.01 26.80 -27.22
C GLY A 504 0.04 25.56 -26.32
N VAL A 505 -0.65 24.47 -26.66
CA VAL A 505 -0.69 23.24 -25.85
C VAL A 505 0.51 22.33 -26.15
N VAL A 506 1.72 22.82 -25.81
CA VAL A 506 2.99 22.12 -26.07
C VAL A 506 4.09 22.55 -25.09
N ASN A 507 4.94 21.60 -24.66
CA ASN A 507 6.19 21.92 -23.97
C ASN A 507 7.27 22.23 -25.01
N THR A 508 7.75 23.49 -25.09
CA THR A 508 8.74 23.90 -26.10
C THR A 508 9.86 24.75 -25.47
N PRO A 509 11.14 24.60 -25.90
CA PRO A 509 12.26 25.45 -25.45
C PRO A 509 12.14 26.88 -25.98
N ARG A 510 11.72 27.02 -27.25
CA ARG A 510 11.90 28.26 -28.01
C ARG A 510 10.60 29.05 -28.09
N PHE A 511 10.25 29.68 -26.98
CA PHE A 511 9.08 30.57 -26.85
C PHE A 511 9.19 31.90 -27.63
N ASN A 512 10.01 31.96 -28.67
CA ASN A 512 9.89 32.98 -29.71
C ASN A 512 8.49 32.96 -30.34
N ALA A 513 7.85 31.78 -30.38
CA ALA A 513 6.43 31.64 -30.70
C ALA A 513 5.51 32.22 -29.62
N LEU A 514 5.85 32.16 -28.32
CA LEU A 514 4.99 32.72 -27.27
C LEU A 514 4.82 34.23 -27.41
N ASN A 515 5.84 34.99 -27.79
CA ASN A 515 5.67 36.43 -28.05
C ASN A 515 4.63 36.68 -29.16
N ASN A 516 4.64 35.87 -30.23
CA ASN A 516 3.64 35.96 -31.31
C ASN A 516 2.24 35.52 -30.86
N ILE A 517 2.15 34.51 -29.98
CA ILE A 517 0.89 34.00 -29.43
C ILE A 517 0.31 34.97 -28.39
N VAL A 518 1.11 35.53 -27.48
CA VAL A 518 0.67 36.55 -26.52
C VAL A 518 0.22 37.82 -27.24
N ASN A 519 0.94 38.25 -28.29
CA ASN A 519 0.52 39.37 -29.14
C ASN A 519 -0.80 39.09 -29.90
N SER A 520 -1.06 37.84 -30.31
CA SER A 520 -2.34 37.49 -30.97
C SER A 520 -3.48 37.35 -29.97
N ILE A 521 -3.24 36.80 -28.77
CA ILE A 521 -4.18 36.74 -27.64
C ILE A 521 -4.61 38.15 -27.22
N GLN A 522 -3.67 39.09 -27.03
CA GLN A 522 -3.99 40.48 -26.69
C GLN A 522 -4.83 41.21 -27.76
N SER A 523 -4.93 40.66 -28.98
CA SER A 523 -5.69 41.25 -30.09
C SER A 523 -7.13 40.73 -30.25
N LYS A 524 -7.54 39.64 -29.56
CA LYS A 524 -8.86 39.02 -29.72
C LYS A 524 -9.47 38.53 -28.40
N ASN A 525 -10.79 38.65 -28.31
CA ASN A 525 -11.53 38.52 -27.05
C ASN A 525 -12.00 37.08 -26.72
N ASP A 526 -11.45 36.06 -27.40
CA ASP A 526 -12.05 34.72 -27.49
C ASP A 526 -11.15 33.60 -26.92
N THR A 527 -11.63 32.95 -25.84
CA THR A 527 -11.28 31.60 -25.36
C THR A 527 -9.83 31.24 -24.98
N LEU A 528 -8.80 31.92 -25.48
CA LEU A 528 -7.40 31.63 -25.17
C LEU A 528 -7.05 31.99 -23.71
N ARG A 529 -6.84 30.96 -22.88
CA ARG A 529 -6.43 31.08 -21.47
C ARG A 529 -5.07 30.48 -21.19
N ILE A 530 -4.04 30.92 -21.93
CA ILE A 530 -2.67 30.80 -21.40
C ILE A 530 -2.62 31.71 -20.17
N THR A 531 -2.81 31.12 -18.99
CA THR A 531 -3.28 31.91 -17.85
C THR A 531 -2.13 32.64 -17.18
N ALA A 532 -2.14 33.97 -17.33
CA ALA A 532 -1.30 34.88 -16.57
C ALA A 532 -1.58 34.72 -15.06
N LEU A 533 -0.65 34.09 -14.37
CA LEU A 533 -0.79 33.76 -12.96
C LEU A 533 -0.57 35.01 -12.08
N ASP A 534 -1.47 35.28 -11.12
CA ASP A 534 -1.18 36.22 -10.04
C ASP A 534 -0.07 35.63 -9.16
N THR A 535 1.15 36.13 -9.38
CA THR A 535 2.35 35.69 -8.68
C THR A 535 2.27 35.91 -7.18
N LYS A 536 1.40 36.81 -6.67
CA LYS A 536 1.18 36.99 -5.24
C LYS A 536 0.44 35.81 -4.64
N LYS A 537 -0.75 35.45 -5.18
CA LYS A 537 -1.50 34.29 -4.65
C LYS A 537 -0.69 33.00 -4.72
N PHE A 538 -0.01 32.79 -5.86
CA PHE A 538 0.83 31.61 -6.04
C PHE A 538 2.03 31.59 -5.09
N LYS A 539 2.64 32.75 -4.80
CA LYS A 539 3.67 32.87 -3.76
C LYS A 539 3.12 32.51 -2.38
N ASP A 540 1.96 33.04 -2.02
CA ASP A 540 1.31 32.76 -0.73
C ASP A 540 0.99 31.26 -0.60
N TRP A 541 0.54 30.60 -1.67
CA TRP A 541 0.38 29.14 -1.74
C TRP A 541 1.72 28.38 -1.63
N PHE A 542 2.73 28.75 -2.42
CA PHE A 542 4.06 28.13 -2.39
C PHE A 542 4.72 28.24 -1.02
N GLU A 543 4.54 29.37 -0.34
CA GLU A 543 5.10 29.61 0.99
C GLU A 543 4.37 28.89 2.13
N THR A 544 3.13 28.43 1.92
CA THR A 544 2.27 27.77 2.92
C THR A 544 2.08 26.26 2.67
N LYS A 545 1.83 25.83 1.43
CA LYS A 545 1.55 24.43 1.04
C LYS A 545 2.79 23.54 1.11
N LEU A 546 3.97 24.06 0.73
CA LEU A 546 5.24 23.34 0.79
C LEU A 546 5.96 23.63 2.11
N SER A 547 6.60 22.63 2.74
CA SER A 547 7.47 22.91 3.89
C SER A 547 8.73 23.71 3.47
N LYS A 548 9.26 24.54 4.39
CA LYS A 548 10.43 25.39 4.13
C LYS A 548 11.68 24.64 3.60
N PRO A 549 11.95 23.35 3.92
CA PRO A 549 12.98 22.56 3.25
C PRO A 549 12.74 22.29 1.76
N LEU A 550 11.48 22.12 1.32
CA LEU A 550 11.13 21.97 -0.09
C LEU A 550 11.27 23.31 -0.83
N GLN A 551 10.73 24.40 -0.25
CA GLN A 551 10.87 25.76 -0.81
C GLN A 551 12.36 26.10 -1.06
N LYS A 552 13.25 25.80 -0.10
CA LYS A 552 14.70 26.00 -0.26
C LYS A 552 15.35 25.16 -1.35
N LYS A 553 14.82 23.97 -1.68
CA LYS A 553 15.30 23.17 -2.82
C LYS A 553 14.92 23.84 -4.13
N VAL A 554 13.63 24.21 -4.30
CA VAL A 554 13.13 24.89 -5.50
C VAL A 554 13.93 26.17 -5.75
N VAL A 555 14.09 27.02 -4.73
CA VAL A 555 14.86 28.28 -4.85
C VAL A 555 16.34 28.04 -5.18
N LYS A 556 16.95 26.95 -4.70
CA LYS A 556 18.35 26.61 -5.04
C LYS A 556 18.51 26.13 -6.49
N ALA A 557 17.52 25.44 -7.05
CA ALA A 557 17.58 24.88 -8.40
C ALA A 557 17.13 25.87 -9.49
N TRP A 558 16.10 26.67 -9.20
CA TRP A 558 15.35 27.46 -10.20
C TRP A 558 15.32 28.96 -9.90
N GLY A 559 16.19 29.45 -9.01
CA GLY A 559 16.26 30.86 -8.65
C GLY A 559 15.05 31.36 -7.86
N GLN A 560 14.78 32.68 -7.93
CA GLN A 560 13.60 33.27 -7.29
C GLN A 560 12.36 33.13 -8.17
N LEU A 561 11.19 33.00 -7.55
CA LEU A 561 9.89 33.13 -8.22
C LEU A 561 9.85 34.48 -8.99
N PRO A 562 9.40 34.52 -10.26
CA PRO A 562 8.73 33.45 -11.02
C PRO A 562 9.66 32.41 -11.68
N GLY A 563 10.96 32.66 -11.80
CA GLY A 563 11.88 31.86 -12.60
C GLY A 563 11.60 31.94 -14.11
N ASP A 564 12.48 31.37 -14.93
CA ASP A 564 12.56 31.69 -16.36
C ASP A 564 11.77 30.71 -17.27
N ILE A 565 11.53 29.48 -16.82
CA ILE A 565 10.83 28.45 -17.62
C ILE A 565 9.36 28.85 -17.83
N GLN A 566 9.00 29.13 -19.09
CA GLN A 566 7.67 29.56 -19.53
C GLN A 566 7.16 30.84 -18.81
N THR A 567 8.08 31.79 -18.62
CA THR A 567 7.80 33.13 -18.07
C THR A 567 8.09 34.24 -19.08
N ILE A 568 7.20 35.24 -19.18
CA ILE A 568 7.44 36.51 -19.89
C ILE A 568 6.94 37.64 -18.98
N ASP A 569 7.71 38.74 -18.83
CA ASP A 569 7.33 39.92 -18.02
C ASP A 569 6.83 39.57 -16.61
N ASN A 570 7.59 38.73 -15.91
CA ASN A 570 7.27 38.14 -14.60
C ASN A 570 5.96 37.32 -14.51
N THR A 571 5.32 37.06 -15.64
CA THR A 571 4.08 36.28 -15.73
C THR A 571 4.40 34.84 -16.12
N ILE A 572 3.93 33.87 -15.34
CA ILE A 572 4.03 32.43 -15.66
C ILE A 572 2.88 32.04 -16.59
N TYR A 573 3.18 31.28 -17.65
CA TYR A 573 2.22 30.86 -18.68
C TYR A 573 1.91 29.36 -18.60
N LEU A 574 0.62 29.01 -18.67
CA LEU A 574 0.11 27.63 -18.48
C LEU A 574 -0.64 27.12 -19.72
N PRO A 575 -0.28 25.95 -20.30
CA PRO A 575 -0.81 25.47 -21.59
C PRO A 575 -2.19 24.78 -21.49
N ILE A 576 -3.20 25.47 -20.95
CA ILE A 576 -4.52 24.90 -20.63
C ILE A 576 -5.61 25.50 -21.53
N ILE A 577 -6.43 24.65 -22.16
CA ILE A 577 -7.61 25.02 -22.95
C ILE A 577 -8.89 24.53 -22.27
N SER A 578 -9.96 25.33 -22.35
CA SER A 578 -11.31 25.01 -21.85
C SER A 578 -12.20 24.48 -22.97
N PHE A 579 -12.92 23.39 -22.69
CA PHE A 579 -14.01 22.83 -23.47
C PHE A 579 -15.24 22.76 -22.55
N GLY A 580 -15.86 23.92 -22.26
CA GLY A 580 -16.72 24.07 -21.08
C GLY A 580 -15.93 23.79 -19.79
N ASN A 581 -16.52 23.02 -18.88
CA ASN A 581 -15.91 22.51 -17.65
C ASN A 581 -14.85 21.39 -17.85
N ILE A 582 -14.64 20.89 -19.08
CA ILE A 582 -13.52 19.98 -19.37
C ILE A 582 -12.28 20.80 -19.77
N TYR A 583 -11.17 20.60 -19.08
CA TYR A 583 -9.90 21.29 -19.36
C TYR A 583 -8.90 20.33 -19.99
N LEU A 584 -8.31 20.68 -21.13
CA LEU A 584 -7.29 19.88 -21.82
C LEU A 584 -5.93 20.58 -21.76
N SER A 585 -4.88 19.82 -21.48
CA SER A 585 -3.50 20.32 -21.42
C SER A 585 -2.48 19.22 -21.71
N VAL A 586 -1.22 19.60 -21.88
CA VAL A 586 -0.07 18.70 -21.69
C VAL A 586 0.45 18.85 -20.25
N GLN A 587 0.95 17.77 -19.66
CA GLN A 587 1.72 17.87 -18.42
C GLN A 587 3.02 18.67 -18.67
N PRO A 588 3.38 19.66 -17.84
CA PRO A 588 4.62 20.42 -17.97
C PRO A 588 5.89 19.55 -18.04
N SER A 589 6.92 20.04 -18.74
CA SER A 589 8.22 19.36 -18.80
C SER A 589 8.91 19.29 -17.44
N ARG A 590 9.72 18.25 -17.22
CA ARG A 590 10.37 17.99 -15.91
C ARG A 590 11.40 19.04 -15.49
N GLY A 591 11.95 19.76 -16.46
CA GLY A 591 12.95 20.82 -16.33
C GLY A 591 13.09 21.57 -17.66
N ASP A 592 14.20 22.29 -17.83
CA ASP A 592 14.54 22.96 -19.08
C ASP A 592 14.81 21.94 -20.20
N VAL A 593 14.53 22.31 -21.44
CA VAL A 593 14.59 21.43 -22.60
C VAL A 593 16.04 21.22 -23.10
N GLU A 594 17.00 22.07 -22.70
CA GLU A 594 18.41 21.91 -23.07
C GLU A 594 19.20 20.90 -22.20
N ASP A 595 18.64 20.41 -21.08
CA ASP A 595 19.27 19.39 -20.19
C ASP A 595 18.28 18.25 -19.83
N LEU A 596 17.48 17.80 -20.81
CA LEU A 596 16.32 16.91 -20.59
C LEU A 596 16.65 15.54 -20.03
N GLU A 597 17.54 14.78 -20.65
CA GLU A 597 17.81 13.38 -20.24
C GLU A 597 18.23 13.35 -18.77
N ARG A 598 19.09 14.29 -18.38
CA ARG A 598 19.46 14.51 -16.98
C ARG A 598 18.28 14.93 -16.12
N ALA A 599 17.47 15.90 -16.54
CA ALA A 599 16.33 16.38 -15.76
C ALA A 599 15.26 15.30 -15.51
N TYR A 600 15.07 14.37 -16.46
CA TYR A 600 14.15 13.24 -16.34
C TYR A 600 14.72 12.08 -15.50
N HIS A 601 16.05 11.94 -15.42
CA HIS A 601 16.71 10.92 -14.60
C HIS A 601 17.24 11.42 -13.23
N ASP A 602 17.21 12.73 -12.94
CA ASP A 602 17.59 13.31 -11.65
C ASP A 602 16.44 13.24 -10.62
N GLU A 603 16.47 12.18 -9.80
CA GLU A 603 15.57 11.95 -8.65
C GLU A 603 15.63 13.06 -7.57
N THR A 604 16.59 13.99 -7.64
CA THR A 604 16.84 15.03 -6.64
C THR A 604 16.41 16.42 -7.09
N LEU A 605 16.35 16.67 -8.40
CA LEU A 605 15.93 17.93 -9.03
C LEU A 605 14.48 18.27 -8.65
N PRO A 606 14.18 19.35 -7.92
CA PRO A 606 12.81 19.73 -7.59
C PRO A 606 12.02 20.18 -8.83
N PRO A 607 10.67 20.21 -8.79
CA PRO A 607 9.88 20.86 -9.84
C PRO A 607 10.19 22.36 -9.92
N HIS A 608 10.11 22.92 -11.12
CA HIS A 608 10.23 24.35 -11.38
C HIS A 608 8.92 25.10 -11.12
N TYR A 609 8.96 26.43 -11.12
CA TYR A 609 7.81 27.26 -10.75
C TYR A 609 6.62 27.11 -11.70
N GLN A 610 6.81 26.93 -13.00
CA GLN A 610 5.70 26.72 -13.93
C GLN A 610 5.03 25.34 -13.73
N TYR A 611 5.82 24.30 -13.42
CA TYR A 611 5.28 23.00 -12.99
C TYR A 611 4.44 23.12 -11.71
N LEU A 612 4.92 23.87 -10.71
CA LEU A 612 4.19 24.13 -9.47
C LEU A 612 2.92 24.96 -9.70
N ALA A 613 3.02 26.01 -10.51
CA ALA A 613 1.93 26.91 -10.87
C ALA A 613 0.80 26.19 -11.63
N PHE A 614 1.15 25.22 -12.48
CA PHE A 614 0.20 24.40 -13.23
C PHE A 614 -0.76 23.66 -12.30
N TYR A 615 -0.24 22.86 -11.35
CA TYR A 615 -1.08 22.14 -10.40
C TYR A 615 -1.82 23.09 -9.44
N TYR A 616 -1.16 24.14 -8.96
CA TYR A 616 -1.81 25.20 -8.16
C TYR A 616 -3.02 25.81 -8.87
N TYR A 617 -2.90 26.13 -10.17
CA TYR A 617 -3.99 26.72 -10.95
C TYR A 617 -5.14 25.72 -11.17
N LEU A 618 -4.83 24.44 -11.41
CA LEU A 618 -5.82 23.39 -11.49
C LEU A 618 -6.60 23.20 -10.17
N THR A 619 -5.90 23.16 -9.02
CA THR A 619 -6.51 22.80 -7.73
C THR A 619 -7.15 23.97 -6.98
N GLU A 620 -6.51 25.14 -6.93
CA GLU A 620 -6.98 26.27 -6.10
C GLU A 620 -7.79 27.31 -6.92
N GLU A 621 -7.38 27.63 -8.14
CA GLU A 621 -7.99 28.72 -8.95
C GLU A 621 -9.12 28.24 -9.88
N LEU A 622 -8.91 27.13 -10.61
CA LEU A 622 -9.99 26.48 -11.36
C LEU A 622 -10.92 25.66 -10.44
N ASN A 623 -10.37 25.10 -9.36
CA ASN A 623 -11.07 24.23 -8.41
C ASN A 623 -11.79 23.07 -9.13
N ILE A 624 -11.00 22.19 -9.76
CA ILE A 624 -11.48 21.01 -10.49
C ILE A 624 -12.03 19.92 -9.55
N ASP A 625 -12.99 19.12 -10.00
CA ASP A 625 -13.54 17.99 -9.22
C ASP A 625 -12.77 16.68 -9.43
N ALA A 626 -12.03 16.56 -10.55
CA ALA A 626 -11.19 15.41 -10.87
C ALA A 626 -10.03 15.78 -11.82
N MET A 627 -8.95 15.01 -11.76
CA MET A 627 -7.83 15.10 -12.71
C MET A 627 -7.51 13.73 -13.33
N ILE A 628 -7.19 13.73 -14.62
CA ILE A 628 -6.88 12.54 -15.43
C ILE A 628 -5.52 12.74 -16.09
N HIS A 629 -4.54 11.89 -15.76
CA HIS A 629 -3.35 11.72 -16.61
C HIS A 629 -3.63 10.67 -17.68
N LEU A 630 -3.30 10.99 -18.93
CA LEU A 630 -3.69 10.22 -20.11
C LEU A 630 -2.44 9.68 -20.84
N GLY A 631 -2.05 8.45 -20.50
CA GLY A 631 -0.85 7.77 -21.01
C GLY A 631 0.14 7.38 -19.90
N THR A 632 1.09 6.51 -20.23
CA THR A 632 2.17 6.06 -19.32
C THR A 632 3.40 6.96 -19.34
N HIS A 633 4.18 6.94 -18.24
CA HIS A 633 5.41 7.73 -18.06
C HIS A 633 5.18 9.24 -17.86
N GLY A 634 4.16 9.63 -17.09
CA GLY A 634 4.09 10.99 -16.56
C GLY A 634 5.16 11.24 -15.48
N THR A 635 5.51 12.51 -15.30
CA THR A 635 6.67 12.94 -14.51
C THR A 635 6.37 13.22 -13.03
N LEU A 636 5.09 13.39 -12.69
CA LEU A 636 4.60 13.81 -11.37
C LEU A 636 5.00 12.83 -10.27
N GLU A 637 4.86 11.53 -10.54
CA GLU A 637 5.23 10.48 -9.60
C GLU A 637 6.74 10.47 -9.29
N PHE A 638 7.59 10.84 -10.25
CA PHE A 638 9.05 10.82 -10.15
C PHE A 638 9.68 12.11 -9.54
N LEU A 639 8.89 13.09 -9.10
CA LEU A 639 9.42 14.26 -8.37
C LEU A 639 10.06 13.85 -7.02
N PRO A 640 11.04 14.60 -6.48
CA PRO A 640 11.80 14.18 -5.30
C PRO A 640 10.94 14.06 -4.02
N GLY A 641 10.96 12.88 -3.40
CA GLY A 641 10.07 12.53 -2.29
C GLY A 641 10.19 11.07 -1.86
N LYS A 642 9.45 10.67 -0.82
CA LYS A 642 9.48 9.29 -0.28
C LYS A 642 8.91 8.30 -1.29
N GLU A 643 9.45 7.08 -1.31
CA GLU A 643 9.01 5.99 -2.21
C GLU A 643 7.56 5.58 -2.00
N VAL A 644 7.18 5.34 -0.74
CA VAL A 644 5.83 4.89 -0.37
C VAL A 644 5.39 5.61 0.90
N GLY A 645 4.09 5.95 0.98
CA GLY A 645 3.48 6.59 2.15
C GLY A 645 4.07 7.97 2.42
N LEU A 646 3.81 8.94 1.55
CA LEU A 646 4.34 10.29 1.70
C LEU A 646 3.58 11.04 2.82
N HIS A 647 4.12 12.20 3.19
CA HIS A 647 3.48 13.15 4.09
C HIS A 647 3.24 14.44 3.30
N GLN A 648 2.02 14.98 3.35
CA GLN A 648 1.56 16.09 2.48
C GLN A 648 2.52 17.29 2.43
N ASN A 649 3.20 17.60 3.54
CA ASN A 649 4.08 18.77 3.68
C ASN A 649 5.52 18.52 3.18
N TYR A 650 5.89 17.27 2.84
CA TYR A 650 7.27 16.82 2.59
C TYR A 650 7.48 16.05 1.27
N GLY A 651 6.50 16.04 0.36
CA GLY A 651 6.66 15.52 -0.99
C GLY A 651 5.77 16.27 -1.98
N TYR A 652 6.38 16.87 -3.00
CA TYR A 652 5.71 17.77 -3.96
C TYR A 652 4.43 17.17 -4.55
N ASN A 653 4.46 15.88 -4.86
CA ASN A 653 3.39 15.12 -5.50
C ASN A 653 2.07 15.23 -4.72
N TYR A 654 2.11 15.03 -3.39
CA TYR A 654 0.91 15.11 -2.55
C TYR A 654 0.46 16.57 -2.39
N SER A 655 1.39 17.53 -2.36
CA SER A 655 1.07 18.97 -2.32
C SER A 655 0.42 19.49 -3.62
N MET A 656 0.73 18.85 -4.76
CA MET A 656 0.23 19.18 -6.11
C MET A 656 -1.12 18.53 -6.43
N VAL A 657 -1.28 17.23 -6.16
CA VAL A 657 -2.54 16.51 -6.35
C VAL A 657 -3.56 16.89 -5.27
N ASP A 658 -3.06 17.21 -4.07
CA ASP A 658 -3.83 17.64 -2.90
C ASP A 658 -5.05 16.74 -2.62
N ASN A 659 -6.24 17.34 -2.46
CA ASN A 659 -7.48 16.64 -2.22
C ASN A 659 -8.11 16.00 -3.48
N ILE A 660 -7.59 16.28 -4.68
CA ILE A 660 -8.29 15.99 -5.94
C ILE A 660 -8.30 14.48 -6.26
N PRO A 661 -9.48 13.91 -6.61
CA PRO A 661 -9.59 12.60 -7.22
C PRO A 661 -8.75 12.49 -8.51
N HIS A 662 -7.63 11.77 -8.39
CA HIS A 662 -6.70 11.53 -9.48
C HIS A 662 -6.98 10.17 -10.12
N PHE A 663 -7.16 10.15 -11.44
CA PHE A 663 -7.25 8.96 -12.28
C PHE A 663 -6.07 8.93 -13.25
N TYR A 664 -5.54 7.73 -13.53
CA TYR A 664 -4.37 7.55 -14.37
C TYR A 664 -4.65 6.46 -15.40
N ILE A 665 -4.66 6.80 -16.69
CA ILE A 665 -4.86 5.84 -17.78
C ILE A 665 -3.51 5.19 -18.09
N TYR A 666 -3.32 3.92 -17.68
CA TYR A 666 -2.01 3.27 -17.63
C TYR A 666 -1.98 1.95 -18.43
N GLN A 667 -0.85 1.64 -19.07
CA GLN A 667 -0.69 0.42 -19.87
C GLN A 667 -0.65 -0.82 -18.97
N ILE A 668 -1.46 -1.84 -19.28
CA ILE A 668 -1.61 -3.04 -18.45
C ILE A 668 -0.29 -3.80 -18.18
N SER A 669 0.66 -3.74 -19.12
CA SER A 669 1.96 -4.41 -18.99
C SER A 669 3.02 -3.61 -18.23
N ASN A 670 2.89 -2.28 -18.07
CA ASN A 670 3.81 -1.48 -17.27
C ASN A 670 3.33 -1.37 -15.82
N THR A 671 3.29 -2.53 -15.15
CA THR A 671 2.81 -2.64 -13.76
C THR A 671 3.78 -2.00 -12.75
N SER A 672 5.09 -2.03 -13.02
CA SER A 672 6.12 -1.46 -12.16
C SER A 672 5.95 0.05 -11.99
N GLU A 673 5.94 0.82 -13.08
CA GLU A 673 5.77 2.27 -13.00
C GLU A 673 4.33 2.65 -12.63
N GLY A 674 3.33 1.87 -13.04
CA GLY A 674 1.94 2.06 -12.60
C GLY A 674 1.81 2.00 -11.08
N MET A 675 2.55 1.12 -10.38
CA MET A 675 2.57 1.10 -8.91
C MET A 675 3.32 2.31 -8.31
N ILE A 676 4.34 2.84 -8.98
CA ILE A 676 4.99 4.10 -8.58
C ILE A 676 3.98 5.25 -8.69
N ALA A 677 3.27 5.35 -9.82
CA ALA A 677 2.20 6.31 -10.06
C ALA A 677 1.11 6.23 -8.97
N LYS A 678 0.56 5.04 -8.72
CA LYS A 678 -0.46 4.79 -7.68
C LYS A 678 -0.03 5.25 -6.28
N ARG A 679 1.21 4.93 -5.86
CA ARG A 679 1.70 5.18 -4.49
C ARG A 679 2.22 6.60 -4.27
N ARG A 680 2.88 7.19 -5.29
CA ARG A 680 3.52 8.53 -5.20
C ARG A 680 2.63 9.66 -5.69
N SER A 681 1.63 9.42 -6.55
CA SER A 681 0.68 10.45 -7.02
C SER A 681 -0.78 10.21 -6.61
N LEU A 682 -1.06 9.15 -5.83
CA LEU A 682 -2.41 8.76 -5.40
C LEU A 682 -3.37 8.55 -6.60
N GLY A 683 -2.81 8.06 -7.71
CA GLY A 683 -3.54 7.78 -8.94
C GLY A 683 -4.40 6.53 -8.82
N THR A 684 -5.70 6.68 -9.09
CA THR A 684 -6.58 5.55 -9.39
C THR A 684 -6.26 5.06 -10.80
N LEU A 685 -5.45 4.00 -10.91
CA LEU A 685 -5.11 3.41 -12.21
C LEU A 685 -6.36 2.83 -12.88
N ILE A 686 -6.53 3.12 -14.16
CA ILE A 686 -7.48 2.47 -15.06
C ILE A 686 -6.62 1.91 -16.20
N THR A 687 -6.57 0.59 -16.33
CA THR A 687 -5.65 -0.07 -17.26
C THR A 687 -6.18 -0.13 -18.68
N TYR A 688 -5.31 0.10 -19.66
CA TYR A 688 -5.57 -0.12 -21.08
C TYR A 688 -4.71 -1.25 -21.66
N GLN A 689 -5.21 -1.87 -22.72
CA GLN A 689 -4.58 -2.98 -23.42
C GLN A 689 -3.46 -2.51 -24.38
N LEU A 690 -2.44 -3.35 -24.57
CA LEU A 690 -1.46 -3.17 -25.66
C LEU A 690 -2.17 -3.08 -27.03
N PRO A 691 -1.55 -2.47 -28.07
CA PRO A 691 -2.00 -2.54 -29.47
C PRO A 691 -2.14 -4.00 -29.94
N GLU A 692 -2.81 -4.20 -31.07
CA GLU A 692 -2.74 -5.47 -31.78
C GLU A 692 -1.30 -5.72 -32.27
N PHE A 693 -0.83 -6.96 -32.12
CA PHE A 693 0.49 -7.39 -32.59
C PHE A 693 0.31 -8.30 -33.81
N ILE A 694 1.13 -8.06 -34.83
CA ILE A 694 1.19 -8.84 -36.07
C ILE A 694 2.60 -9.38 -36.27
N GLU A 695 2.75 -10.45 -37.04
CA GLU A 695 4.05 -10.83 -37.58
C GLU A 695 4.57 -9.69 -38.48
N SER A 696 5.81 -9.27 -38.25
CA SER A 696 6.49 -8.23 -39.04
C SER A 696 6.49 -8.51 -40.54
N ASN A 697 6.54 -9.80 -40.91
CA ASN A 697 6.80 -10.29 -42.27
C ASN A 697 8.14 -9.77 -42.82
N LEU A 698 8.51 -10.21 -44.02
CA LEU A 698 9.68 -9.68 -44.72
C LEU A 698 9.29 -8.46 -45.55
N ASN A 699 10.16 -7.45 -45.56
CA ASN A 699 10.06 -6.39 -46.56
C ASN A 699 10.54 -6.90 -47.94
N ASN A 700 10.27 -6.14 -49.00
CA ASN A 700 10.65 -6.53 -50.37
C ASN A 700 12.16 -6.68 -50.59
N GLU A 701 13.01 -6.20 -49.68
CA GLU A 701 14.48 -6.32 -49.77
C GLU A 701 15.02 -7.64 -49.19
N PHE A 702 14.24 -8.28 -48.30
CA PHE A 702 14.59 -9.56 -47.69
C PHE A 702 13.90 -10.77 -48.36
N LEU A 703 12.86 -10.56 -49.17
CA LEU A 703 12.25 -11.63 -49.99
C LEU A 703 13.27 -12.29 -50.93
N GLU A 704 14.19 -11.51 -51.53
CA GLU A 704 15.30 -12.00 -52.37
C GLU A 704 16.23 -12.99 -51.61
N ILE A 705 16.33 -12.85 -50.29
CA ILE A 705 17.10 -13.76 -49.43
C ILE A 705 16.29 -15.03 -49.13
N GLU A 706 15.00 -14.92 -48.83
CA GLU A 706 14.11 -16.07 -48.63
C GLU A 706 14.01 -16.96 -49.90
N GLU A 707 13.90 -16.35 -51.08
CA GLU A 707 13.97 -17.06 -52.37
C GLU A 707 15.32 -17.78 -52.55
N LYS A 708 16.44 -17.13 -52.22
CA LYS A 708 17.78 -17.78 -52.29
C LYS A 708 17.98 -18.89 -51.25
N ILE A 709 17.39 -18.78 -50.07
CA ILE A 709 17.39 -19.87 -49.06
C ILE A 709 16.68 -21.09 -49.64
N HIS A 710 15.46 -20.93 -50.17
CA HIS A 710 14.72 -22.05 -50.74
C HIS A 710 15.40 -22.67 -51.97
N LEU A 711 16.01 -21.86 -52.85
CA LEU A 711 16.81 -22.37 -53.98
C LEU A 711 18.06 -23.15 -53.51
N LEU A 712 18.67 -22.75 -52.38
CA LEU A 712 19.79 -23.47 -51.78
C LEU A 712 19.33 -24.77 -51.08
N GLU A 713 18.19 -24.77 -50.40
CA GLU A 713 17.56 -25.97 -49.83
C GLU A 713 17.22 -26.99 -50.93
N GLU A 714 16.60 -26.52 -52.02
CA GLU A 714 16.28 -27.35 -53.19
C GLU A 714 17.58 -27.93 -53.82
N ALA A 715 18.59 -27.09 -54.05
CA ALA A 715 19.89 -27.54 -54.57
C ALA A 715 20.60 -28.54 -53.65
N LYS A 716 20.58 -28.33 -52.33
CA LYS A 716 21.09 -29.27 -51.32
C LYS A 716 20.31 -30.59 -51.35
N SER A 717 18.99 -30.57 -51.54
CA SER A 717 18.15 -31.77 -51.62
C SER A 717 18.34 -32.61 -52.90
N MET A 718 18.83 -32.00 -53.98
CA MET A 718 19.06 -32.64 -55.28
C MET A 718 20.52 -33.04 -55.53
N GLU A 719 21.40 -32.94 -54.53
CA GLU A 719 22.86 -33.12 -54.67
C GLU A 719 23.48 -32.27 -55.81
N ASN A 720 22.94 -31.06 -56.03
CA ASN A 720 23.27 -30.23 -57.18
C ASN A 720 24.67 -29.58 -57.03
N PRO A 721 25.58 -29.68 -58.02
CA PRO A 721 26.91 -29.05 -57.95
C PRO A 721 26.92 -27.51 -57.85
N THR A 722 25.78 -26.83 -57.92
CA THR A 722 25.70 -25.37 -57.68
C THR A 722 25.58 -24.96 -56.21
N VAL A 723 25.48 -25.90 -55.26
CA VAL A 723 25.27 -25.59 -53.82
C VAL A 723 26.28 -24.58 -53.27
N ASP A 724 27.59 -24.79 -53.46
CA ASP A 724 28.63 -23.90 -52.94
C ASP A 724 28.53 -22.47 -53.51
N SER A 725 28.12 -22.34 -54.78
CA SER A 725 27.91 -21.05 -55.44
C SER A 725 26.68 -20.34 -54.90
N LEU A 726 25.59 -21.06 -54.69
CA LEU A 726 24.35 -20.53 -54.13
C LEU A 726 24.51 -20.11 -52.67
N GLU A 727 25.29 -20.85 -51.88
CA GLU A 727 25.61 -20.48 -50.49
C GLU A 727 26.51 -19.22 -50.43
N GLN A 728 27.53 -19.10 -51.29
CA GLN A 728 28.33 -17.87 -51.37
C GLN A 728 27.50 -16.66 -51.86
N GLU A 729 26.62 -16.85 -52.85
CA GLU A 729 25.70 -15.79 -53.32
C GLU A 729 24.71 -15.34 -52.24
N LEU A 730 24.21 -16.28 -51.43
CA LEU A 730 23.33 -16.01 -50.29
C LEU A 730 24.05 -15.22 -49.20
N LEU A 731 25.28 -15.63 -48.84
CA LEU A 731 26.12 -14.93 -47.87
C LEU A 731 26.50 -13.51 -48.33
N ASP A 732 26.87 -13.35 -49.60
CA ASP A 732 27.17 -12.05 -50.18
C ASP A 732 25.93 -11.14 -50.23
N LEU A 733 24.74 -11.69 -50.49
CA LEU A 733 23.49 -10.92 -50.46
C LEU A 733 23.10 -10.53 -49.03
N ALA A 734 23.15 -11.46 -48.07
CA ALA A 734 22.90 -11.22 -46.66
C ALA A 734 23.81 -10.11 -46.12
N LYS A 735 25.11 -10.18 -46.42
CA LYS A 735 26.09 -9.16 -46.07
C LYS A 735 25.81 -7.80 -46.71
N ARG A 736 25.37 -7.76 -47.98
CA ARG A 736 24.92 -6.52 -48.65
C ARG A 736 23.67 -5.91 -48.00
N ARG A 737 22.82 -6.70 -47.36
CA ARG A 737 21.64 -6.26 -46.60
C ARG A 737 21.93 -6.03 -45.10
N GLY A 738 23.18 -6.15 -44.66
CA GLY A 738 23.58 -5.90 -43.26
C GLY A 738 23.35 -7.07 -42.29
N ILE A 739 23.06 -8.27 -42.79
CA ILE A 739 23.00 -9.50 -41.98
C ILE A 739 24.44 -10.04 -41.84
N GLU A 740 24.96 -10.07 -40.62
CA GLU A 740 26.25 -10.73 -40.31
C GLU A 740 25.99 -12.20 -39.93
N ALA A 741 26.40 -13.11 -40.82
CA ALA A 741 26.25 -14.56 -40.67
C ALA A 741 27.46 -15.30 -41.26
N GLN A 742 27.76 -16.49 -40.76
CA GLN A 742 28.93 -17.30 -41.14
C GLN A 742 28.61 -18.44 -42.13
N ASN A 743 27.33 -18.80 -42.28
CA ASN A 743 26.81 -19.90 -43.10
C ASN A 743 25.36 -19.61 -43.51
N ALA A 744 24.82 -20.38 -44.46
CA ALA A 744 23.44 -20.21 -44.92
C ALA A 744 22.39 -20.41 -43.83
N ASP A 745 22.62 -21.33 -42.89
CA ASP A 745 21.66 -21.71 -41.86
C ASP A 745 21.46 -20.57 -40.84
N GLU A 746 22.51 -19.80 -40.53
CA GLU A 746 22.44 -18.54 -39.77
C GLU A 746 21.65 -17.45 -40.50
N VAL A 747 21.83 -17.31 -41.83
CA VAL A 747 21.04 -16.38 -42.65
C VAL A 747 19.56 -16.77 -42.62
N ALA A 748 19.25 -18.06 -42.78
CA ALA A 748 17.89 -18.58 -42.71
C ALA A 748 17.26 -18.39 -41.32
N HIS A 749 18.04 -18.56 -40.25
CA HIS A 749 17.58 -18.30 -38.89
C HIS A 749 17.21 -16.82 -38.67
N GLU A 750 18.08 -15.89 -39.04
CA GLU A 750 17.82 -14.46 -38.88
C GLU A 750 16.67 -13.97 -39.79
N ILE A 751 16.52 -14.51 -41.00
CA ILE A 751 15.37 -14.23 -41.87
C ILE A 751 14.06 -14.78 -41.27
N MET A 752 14.03 -16.02 -40.79
CA MET A 752 12.84 -16.60 -40.16
C MET A 752 12.43 -15.82 -38.89
N LYS A 753 13.41 -15.43 -38.08
CA LYS A 753 13.26 -14.59 -36.89
C LYS A 753 12.77 -13.18 -37.24
N ALA A 754 13.31 -12.56 -38.28
CA ALA A 754 12.87 -11.24 -38.77
C ALA A 754 11.48 -11.26 -39.43
N LYS A 755 11.04 -12.41 -39.94
CA LYS A 755 9.69 -12.64 -40.50
C LYS A 755 8.63 -12.86 -39.43
N THR A 756 8.96 -13.62 -38.37
CA THR A 756 8.02 -14.08 -37.33
C THR A 756 8.02 -13.22 -36.05
N ILE A 757 8.92 -12.23 -35.91
CA ILE A 757 8.91 -11.34 -34.76
C ILE A 757 7.62 -10.51 -34.72
N LEU A 758 6.93 -10.56 -33.58
CA LEU A 758 5.69 -9.82 -33.37
C LEU A 758 5.96 -8.34 -33.13
N ILE A 759 5.37 -7.47 -33.97
CA ILE A 759 5.44 -6.01 -33.87
C ILE A 759 4.04 -5.41 -33.67
N PRO A 760 3.90 -4.24 -33.03
CA PRO A 760 2.61 -3.56 -32.95
C PRO A 760 2.16 -3.11 -34.34
N SER A 761 0.90 -3.38 -34.71
CA SER A 761 0.30 -2.91 -35.97
C SER A 761 -0.08 -1.42 -35.93
N GLY A 762 -0.04 -0.79 -34.76
CA GLY A 762 -0.40 0.60 -34.53
C GLY A 762 -0.35 0.99 -33.05
N LEU A 763 -1.17 1.96 -32.65
CA LEU A 763 -1.29 2.45 -31.29
C LEU A 763 -2.67 2.10 -30.69
N HIS A 764 -2.73 1.87 -29.38
CA HIS A 764 -4.00 1.75 -28.68
C HIS A 764 -4.70 3.11 -28.58
N ILE A 765 -6.03 3.10 -28.76
CA ILE A 765 -6.91 4.28 -28.61
C ILE A 765 -7.88 3.98 -27.47
N PHE A 766 -7.86 4.81 -26.41
CA PHE A 766 -8.71 4.60 -25.24
C PHE A 766 -10.20 4.69 -25.60
N GLY A 767 -10.99 3.74 -25.08
CA GLY A 767 -12.40 3.56 -25.43
C GLY A 767 -12.64 2.60 -26.60
N ASN A 768 -11.64 2.29 -27.42
CA ASN A 768 -11.76 1.32 -28.51
C ASN A 768 -11.29 -0.07 -28.04
N ALA A 769 -12.23 -1.02 -27.93
CA ALA A 769 -11.92 -2.44 -27.70
C ALA A 769 -11.41 -3.12 -28.99
N TYR A 770 -10.75 -4.28 -28.89
CA TYR A 770 -10.44 -5.08 -30.08
C TYR A 770 -11.69 -5.76 -30.61
N THR A 771 -12.17 -5.28 -31.76
CA THR A 771 -13.03 -6.08 -32.64
C THR A 771 -12.12 -6.97 -33.48
N HIS A 772 -12.01 -8.26 -33.15
CA HIS A 772 -11.38 -9.24 -34.04
C HIS A 772 -12.07 -9.20 -35.42
N LYS A 773 -11.36 -8.69 -36.43
CA LYS A 773 -11.82 -8.67 -37.83
C LYS A 773 -11.11 -9.77 -38.63
N GLY A 774 -11.54 -11.01 -38.43
CA GLY A 774 -10.98 -12.17 -39.11
C GLY A 774 -10.59 -13.29 -38.13
N ALA A 775 -11.61 -13.96 -37.61
CA ALA A 775 -11.52 -15.30 -37.03
C ALA A 775 -12.56 -16.16 -37.74
#